data_AF-A0A976CWE0-F1
#
_entry.id   AF-A0A976CWE0-F1
#
_cell.length_a   1.000
_cell.length_b   1.000
_cell.length_c   1.000
_cell.angle_alpha   90.00
_cell.angle_beta   90.00
_cell.angle_gamma   90.00
#
_symmetry.space_group_name_H-M   'P 1'
#
loop_
_entity.id
_entity.type
_entity.pdbx_description
1 polymer ?
#
loop_
_entity_poly.entity_id
_entity_poly.type
_entity_poly.pdbx_seq_one_letter_code
_entity_poly.pdbx_strand_id
1 'polypeptide(L)'
;MHLSRLASWITCLLVGLTPVVSLALEWSEAQQAIKAMPIRQSSDRLKKAVLEFSLERAQASKTAGMEADYRALMGDIEKGLVTPASSLFQTVPAKAAFVPARRPLLDAQNNPYLTALQEWGESHLAKEEAPWPRATANSLVMPGLKTREVGEELRRYLWLFVNPASSLRGDPEVLKRVLRRANAFIDAALLNAHPGTKVKTEIYDQFATEEGFGGVIELLQAFPHLLLPNQRKQWDAGLKVVFDSIWPQMKRANNWNLNIETARMVAVLHFGYYYDKKEVVQKVLKHAETTLAKMRPDGGFPYNGESNPSCNYHATLVNSLTKIYDLSGHKPILQGLVASQWKGPVMGRTDEFWTSPFHKTYRWNFGTGTEWGNALILSASKNPYVAGLVRSKRGPDRDAVAWYRSGITARPLPDRYTIVDRNIDGPRAWYGRFNYAATMHVKSPKEKTTGGHETLMGCMTVDDPSGRVNSILVNVKPRIKIDKQDHKDARGIVQSTAWAQLCANLKSTYLTGKNYSASSARFDVSTIKGGAYQGKVSDWENRQIWLGLPDRIIGLLSTKPSKDGAQASEVTAVLRLISAGTAGAAVCKTLEKVADRHYRYGELDIFLHHSNYAQVTMDVIPYRLPKFPASELTLRAYRKDHPTFAKHSRDREFLTAVEVRPIWAKGDATVAIASAGDLLSLRASVHNRDWQVFYNASTKAVEVRPSYMRDLGKVRLRLSHVGKGSPQKPTAPQFLLPPDQQAVVITSADPVDHQSGWSSFVEMVGSK
;
A
#
# COMPACT_ATOMS: atom_id res chain seq x y z
N MET A 1 103.73 -38.38 22.63
CA MET A 1 102.89 -37.22 23.03
C MET A 1 101.91 -36.92 21.91
N HIS A 2 100.62 -36.82 22.25
CA HIS A 2 99.45 -36.40 21.42
C HIS A 2 99.01 -37.19 20.18
N LEU A 3 98.05 -38.10 20.45
CA LEU A 3 96.68 -38.26 19.91
C LEU A 3 96.36 -37.95 18.44
N SER A 4 95.85 -39.00 17.80
CA SER A 4 95.47 -39.22 16.41
C SER A 4 94.01 -38.88 16.08
N ARG A 5 93.78 -38.56 14.81
CA ARG A 5 92.58 -37.98 14.21
C ARG A 5 91.54 -39.02 13.75
N LEU A 6 90.29 -38.58 13.88
CA LEU A 6 89.04 -39.13 13.40
C LEU A 6 88.99 -39.36 11.88
N ALA A 7 88.26 -40.43 11.50
CA ALA A 7 87.68 -40.65 10.19
C ALA A 7 86.16 -40.92 10.32
N SER A 8 85.42 -40.29 9.41
CA SER A 8 84.23 -40.81 8.70
C SER A 8 82.93 -41.09 9.44
N TRP A 9 81.89 -40.27 9.18
CA TRP A 9 80.49 -40.71 9.04
C TRP A 9 79.77 -39.94 7.91
N ILE A 10 79.10 -40.74 7.07
CA ILE A 10 78.28 -40.51 5.86
C ILE A 10 76.91 -39.92 6.29
N THR A 11 76.52 -38.71 5.83
CA THR A 11 75.67 -38.35 4.67
C THR A 11 74.16 -38.18 4.97
N CYS A 12 73.70 -36.94 4.70
CA CYS A 12 72.42 -36.51 4.14
C CYS A 12 71.20 -36.06 5.00
N LEU A 13 70.74 -34.85 4.62
CA LEU A 13 69.35 -34.35 4.50
C LEU A 13 68.61 -33.87 5.77
N LEU A 14 68.60 -32.54 5.95
CA LEU A 14 67.38 -31.71 6.04
C LEU A 14 67.76 -30.24 6.29
N VAL A 15 67.92 -29.48 5.21
CA VAL A 15 67.85 -28.01 5.21
C VAL A 15 66.46 -27.65 4.70
N GLY A 16 65.73 -26.83 5.46
CA GLY A 16 64.62 -26.05 4.94
C GLY A 16 63.32 -26.17 5.72
N LEU A 17 62.76 -24.99 6.06
CA LEU A 17 61.41 -24.72 6.58
C LEU A 17 61.25 -24.73 8.11
N THR A 18 61.91 -23.78 8.78
CA THR A 18 61.23 -23.11 9.91
C THR A 18 60.19 -22.14 9.33
N PRO A 19 58.90 -22.26 9.66
CA PRO A 19 57.95 -21.20 9.35
C PRO A 19 58.34 -20.00 10.20
N VAL A 20 58.70 -18.90 9.55
CA VAL A 20 58.65 -17.58 10.20
C VAL A 20 57.19 -17.39 10.58
N VAL A 21 56.87 -17.66 11.85
CA VAL A 21 55.61 -17.24 12.44
C VAL A 21 55.68 -15.73 12.47
N SER A 22 55.11 -15.08 11.45
CA SER A 22 54.74 -13.68 11.51
C SER A 22 53.89 -13.52 12.76
N LEU A 23 54.45 -12.94 13.82
CA LEU A 23 53.67 -12.55 15.00
C LEU A 23 52.64 -11.54 14.48
N ALA A 24 51.38 -11.95 14.46
CA ALA A 24 50.31 -11.07 14.01
C ALA A 24 50.30 -9.81 14.88
N LEU A 25 50.12 -8.66 14.24
CA LEU A 25 50.03 -7.35 14.90
C LEU A 25 49.04 -7.41 16.07
N GLU A 26 49.47 -7.04 17.29
CA GLU A 26 48.58 -7.02 18.45
C GLU A 26 47.56 -5.87 18.34
N TRP A 27 46.42 -5.97 19.02
CA TRP A 27 45.33 -4.99 18.89
C TRP A 27 45.78 -3.54 19.20
N SER A 28 46.57 -3.36 20.26
CA SER A 28 47.10 -2.04 20.66
C SER A 28 48.08 -1.49 19.63
N GLU A 29 48.91 -2.34 19.02
CA GLU A 29 49.86 -1.97 17.97
C GLU A 29 49.12 -1.54 16.70
N ALA A 30 48.09 -2.29 16.30
CA ALA A 30 47.22 -1.94 15.17
C ALA A 30 46.52 -0.61 15.40
N GLN A 31 45.98 -0.38 16.60
CA GLN A 31 45.33 0.87 16.97
C GLN A 31 46.31 2.06 16.86
N GLN A 32 47.52 1.91 17.39
CA GLN A 32 48.55 2.95 17.32
C GLN A 32 49.00 3.20 15.88
N ALA A 33 49.22 2.16 15.08
CA ALA A 33 49.62 2.27 13.68
C ALA A 33 48.55 2.97 12.82
N ILE A 34 47.26 2.63 13.00
CA ILE A 34 46.15 3.31 12.32
C ILE A 34 46.07 4.77 12.76
N LYS A 35 46.22 5.06 14.06
CA LYS A 35 46.20 6.42 14.59
C LYS A 35 47.32 7.27 14.00
N ALA A 36 48.53 6.70 13.88
CA ALA A 36 49.73 7.33 13.34
C ALA A 36 49.80 7.36 11.80
N MET A 37 48.85 6.75 11.09
CA MET A 37 48.87 6.70 9.63
C MET A 37 48.89 8.11 9.01
N PRO A 38 49.84 8.41 8.10
CA PRO A 38 49.93 9.73 7.49
C PRO A 38 48.73 10.01 6.59
N ILE A 39 48.19 11.22 6.68
CA ILE A 39 47.07 11.69 5.87
C ILE A 39 47.60 12.76 4.90
N ARG A 40 47.83 12.39 3.65
CA ARG A 40 48.35 13.30 2.61
C ARG A 40 47.25 13.77 1.66
N GLN A 41 46.20 12.97 1.50
CA GLN A 41 45.07 13.23 0.61
C GLN A 41 43.76 12.68 1.19
N SER A 42 42.62 13.09 0.62
CA SER A 42 41.29 12.67 1.09
C SER A 42 41.11 11.15 1.09
N SER A 43 41.67 10.43 0.12
CA SER A 43 41.62 8.96 0.09
C SER A 43 42.34 8.30 1.26
N ASP A 44 43.36 8.93 1.84
CA ASP A 44 44.07 8.39 3.01
C ASP A 44 43.18 8.48 4.26
N ARG A 45 42.34 9.52 4.38
CA ARG A 45 41.33 9.62 5.44
C ARG A 45 40.30 8.50 5.34
N LEU A 46 39.86 8.19 4.12
CA LEU A 46 38.90 7.12 3.89
C LEU A 46 39.51 5.74 4.15
N LYS A 47 40.76 5.52 3.73
CA LYS A 47 41.52 4.31 4.10
C LYS A 47 41.60 4.17 5.62
N LYS A 48 41.91 5.27 6.33
CA LYS A 48 41.96 5.28 7.79
C LYS A 48 40.63 4.81 8.38
N ALA A 49 39.50 5.35 7.91
CA ALA A 49 38.18 4.94 8.34
C ALA A 49 37.89 3.45 8.09
N VAL A 50 38.30 2.88 6.95
CA VAL A 50 38.15 1.44 6.67
C VAL A 50 38.96 0.60 7.67
N LEU A 51 40.19 1.02 7.99
CA LEU A 51 41.04 0.32 8.96
C LEU A 51 40.52 0.46 10.39
N GLU A 52 40.08 1.66 10.80
CA GLU A 52 39.43 1.91 12.09
C GLU A 52 38.18 1.04 12.25
N PHE A 53 37.33 1.00 11.23
CA PHE A 53 36.15 0.13 11.22
C PHE A 53 36.54 -1.36 11.30
N SER A 54 37.59 -1.77 10.58
CA SER A 54 38.05 -3.16 10.61
C SER A 54 38.60 -3.55 11.99
N LEU A 55 39.24 -2.62 12.70
CA LEU A 55 39.71 -2.81 14.06
C LEU A 55 38.53 -2.89 15.06
N GLU A 56 37.53 -2.01 14.91
CA GLU A 56 36.26 -2.08 15.65
C GLU A 56 35.62 -3.46 15.45
N ARG A 57 35.61 -3.95 14.20
CA ARG A 57 35.06 -5.25 13.85
C ARG A 57 35.83 -6.40 14.49
N ALA A 58 37.15 -6.37 14.44
CA ALA A 58 38.00 -7.37 15.06
C ALA A 58 37.73 -7.45 16.57
N GLN A 59 37.63 -6.29 17.24
CA GLN A 59 37.29 -6.23 18.65
C GLN A 59 35.90 -6.81 18.94
N ALA A 60 34.90 -6.49 18.13
CA ALA A 60 33.56 -7.06 18.28
C ALA A 60 33.56 -8.60 18.12
N SER A 61 34.34 -9.14 17.19
CA SER A 61 34.51 -10.58 17.01
C SER A 61 35.22 -11.23 18.19
N LYS A 62 36.26 -10.58 18.75
CA LYS A 62 36.93 -11.04 19.99
C LYS A 62 35.97 -11.09 21.17
N THR A 63 35.20 -10.02 21.39
CA THR A 63 34.17 -9.96 22.44
C THR A 63 33.08 -11.02 22.26
N ALA A 64 32.75 -11.38 21.01
CA ALA A 64 31.79 -12.45 20.71
C ALA A 64 32.37 -13.87 20.77
N GLY A 65 33.65 -14.04 21.13
CA GLY A 65 34.33 -15.35 21.18
C GLY A 65 34.66 -15.94 19.81
N MET A 66 34.69 -15.13 18.75
CA MET A 66 34.99 -15.56 17.38
C MET A 66 36.48 -15.38 17.07
N GLU A 67 37.33 -16.16 17.72
CA GLU A 67 38.80 -16.00 17.69
C GLU A 67 39.40 -16.12 16.27
N ALA A 68 38.92 -17.07 15.46
CA ALA A 68 39.40 -17.23 14.08
C ALA A 68 39.11 -15.99 13.21
N ASP A 69 37.95 -15.37 13.42
CA ASP A 69 37.54 -14.17 12.71
C ASP A 69 38.33 -12.94 13.17
N TYR A 70 38.54 -12.80 14.49
CA TYR A 70 39.42 -11.78 15.07
C TYR A 70 40.82 -11.83 14.43
N ARG A 71 41.47 -13.00 14.41
CA ARG A 71 42.81 -13.16 13.83
C ARG A 71 42.84 -12.85 12.34
N ALA A 72 41.82 -13.28 11.59
CA ALA A 72 41.72 -13.00 10.16
C ALA A 72 41.61 -11.50 9.88
N LEU A 73 40.80 -10.77 10.65
CA LEU A 73 40.65 -9.32 10.53
C LEU A 73 41.94 -8.57 10.94
N MET A 74 42.64 -9.02 11.99
CA MET A 74 43.92 -8.42 12.38
C MET A 74 44.98 -8.58 11.30
N GLY A 75 45.10 -9.76 10.68
CA GLY A 75 46.03 -9.97 9.55
C GLY A 75 45.67 -9.15 8.30
N ASP A 76 44.39 -8.88 8.08
CA ASP A 76 43.93 -7.99 7.01
C ASP A 76 44.28 -6.51 7.29
N ILE A 77 44.17 -6.06 8.55
CA ILE A 77 44.53 -4.70 8.95
C ILE A 77 46.01 -4.45 8.73
N GLU A 78 46.88 -5.40 9.09
CA GLU A 78 48.32 -5.32 8.86
C GLU A 78 48.66 -5.12 7.37
N LYS A 79 48.06 -5.93 6.49
CA LYS A 79 48.19 -5.76 5.03
C LYS A 79 47.58 -4.44 4.54
N GLY A 80 46.46 -4.04 5.13
CA GLY A 80 45.77 -2.79 4.83
C GLY A 80 46.63 -1.55 5.13
N LEU A 81 47.44 -1.56 6.19
CA LEU A 81 48.34 -0.46 6.55
C LEU A 81 49.32 -0.12 5.43
N VAL A 82 49.85 -1.12 4.71
CA VAL A 82 50.79 -0.92 3.58
C VAL A 82 50.10 -0.78 2.22
N THR A 83 48.80 -1.07 2.12
CA THR A 83 48.03 -0.98 0.87
C THR A 83 47.75 0.47 0.47
N PRO A 84 48.07 0.94 -0.75
CA PRO A 84 47.81 2.33 -1.17
C PRO A 84 46.31 2.66 -1.16
N ALA A 85 45.93 3.84 -0.67
CA ALA A 85 44.52 4.26 -0.60
C ALA A 85 43.82 4.25 -1.98
N SER A 86 44.55 4.58 -3.05
CA SER A 86 44.05 4.56 -4.42
C SER A 86 43.61 3.18 -4.89
N SER A 87 44.11 2.10 -4.30
CA SER A 87 43.70 0.72 -4.63
C SER A 87 42.35 0.33 -4.01
N LEU A 88 42.02 0.88 -2.84
CA LEU A 88 40.76 0.60 -2.14
C LEU A 88 39.59 1.40 -2.72
N PHE A 89 39.85 2.64 -3.13
CA PHE A 89 38.82 3.59 -3.58
C PHE A 89 38.75 3.74 -5.10
N GLN A 90 39.17 2.72 -5.86
CA GLN A 90 38.90 2.68 -7.30
C GLN A 90 37.39 2.67 -7.52
N THR A 91 36.91 3.67 -8.26
CA THR A 91 35.48 3.83 -8.55
C THR A 91 35.15 3.36 -9.95
N VAL A 92 33.99 2.74 -10.10
CA VAL A 92 33.40 2.52 -11.43
C VAL A 92 32.92 3.88 -11.98
N PRO A 93 33.09 4.17 -13.29
CA PRO A 93 32.66 5.41 -13.89
C PRO A 93 31.21 5.77 -13.54
N ALA A 94 30.92 7.06 -13.36
CA ALA A 94 29.63 7.59 -12.91
C ALA A 94 28.42 7.22 -13.80
N LYS A 95 28.65 6.66 -15.01
CA LYS A 95 27.62 6.20 -15.94
C LYS A 95 27.14 4.75 -15.70
N ALA A 96 27.66 4.04 -14.70
CA ALA A 96 27.14 2.72 -14.37
C ALA A 96 25.66 2.83 -13.95
N ALA A 97 24.76 2.32 -14.79
CA ALA A 97 23.31 2.37 -14.62
C ALA A 97 22.80 1.72 -13.31
N PHE A 98 23.69 1.06 -12.55
CA PHE A 98 23.37 0.21 -11.40
C PHE A 98 23.62 0.86 -10.04
N VAL A 99 24.05 2.14 -9.98
CA VAL A 99 24.29 2.85 -8.71
C VAL A 99 23.39 4.10 -8.59
N PRO A 100 22.10 3.94 -8.21
CA PRO A 100 21.16 5.05 -8.04
C PRO A 100 21.67 6.18 -7.14
N ALA A 101 22.45 5.85 -6.11
CA ALA A 101 23.05 6.83 -5.21
C ALA A 101 23.95 7.87 -5.90
N ARG A 102 24.49 7.59 -7.10
CA ARG A 102 25.31 8.52 -7.90
C ARG A 102 24.54 9.24 -9.02
N ARG A 103 23.22 9.04 -9.13
CA ARG A 103 22.41 9.68 -10.18
C ARG A 103 22.54 11.22 -10.09
N PRO A 104 22.76 11.90 -11.23
CA PRO A 104 22.70 13.36 -11.28
C PRO A 104 21.33 13.91 -10.88
N LEU A 105 21.32 15.06 -10.22
CA LEU A 105 20.09 15.71 -9.80
C LEU A 105 19.46 16.48 -10.96
N LEU A 106 18.14 16.40 -11.09
CA LEU A 106 17.39 17.26 -12.02
C LEU A 106 17.38 18.73 -11.55
N ASP A 107 17.40 18.94 -10.24
CA ASP A 107 17.54 20.24 -9.59
C ASP A 107 18.25 20.04 -8.25
N ALA A 108 19.41 20.69 -8.09
CA ALA A 108 20.17 20.66 -6.85
C ALA A 108 19.92 21.89 -5.97
N GLN A 109 19.66 23.05 -6.57
CA GLN A 109 19.61 24.34 -5.88
C GLN A 109 18.35 24.49 -5.05
N ASN A 110 17.20 24.06 -5.59
CA ASN A 110 15.91 24.29 -4.97
C ASN A 110 15.32 23.01 -4.36
N ASN A 111 16.15 22.00 -4.06
CA ASN A 111 15.71 20.66 -3.73
C ASN A 111 15.49 20.46 -2.22
N PRO A 112 14.23 20.47 -1.74
CA PRO A 112 13.97 20.31 -0.31
C PRO A 112 14.24 18.90 0.20
N TYR A 113 14.21 17.87 -0.67
CA TYR A 113 14.58 16.51 -0.26
C TYR A 113 16.09 16.41 -0.04
N LEU A 114 16.89 17.11 -0.86
CA LEU A 114 18.33 17.21 -0.67
C LEU A 114 18.65 17.90 0.65
N THR A 115 18.01 19.05 0.91
CA THR A 115 18.21 19.82 2.14
C THR A 115 17.89 18.96 3.37
N ALA A 116 16.71 18.34 3.40
CA ALA A 116 16.31 17.48 4.51
C ALA A 116 17.22 16.26 4.70
N LEU A 117 17.74 15.68 3.62
CA LEU A 117 18.68 14.56 3.69
C LEU A 117 20.05 14.98 4.25
N GLN A 118 20.53 16.18 3.88
CA GLN A 118 21.77 16.76 4.42
C GLN A 118 21.63 17.09 5.92
N GLU A 119 20.58 17.81 6.31
CA GLU A 119 20.28 18.13 7.71
C GLU A 119 20.13 16.86 8.56
N TRP A 120 19.45 15.83 8.03
CA TRP A 120 19.37 14.53 8.68
C TRP A 120 20.75 13.93 8.90
N GLY A 121 21.59 13.90 7.87
CA GLY A 121 22.96 13.39 7.94
C GLY A 121 23.81 14.13 8.99
N GLU A 122 23.81 15.46 8.96
CA GLU A 122 24.56 16.31 9.90
C GLU A 122 24.08 16.11 11.35
N SER A 123 22.77 16.09 11.57
CA SER A 123 22.19 15.84 12.90
C SER A 123 22.50 14.46 13.46
N HIS A 124 22.63 13.47 12.57
CA HIS A 124 23.01 12.12 12.95
C HIS A 124 24.51 12.05 13.26
N LEU A 125 25.36 12.70 12.48
CA LEU A 125 26.81 12.76 12.71
C LEU A 125 27.17 13.51 14.00
N ALA A 126 26.37 14.48 14.41
CA ALA A 126 26.55 15.19 15.68
C ALA A 126 26.30 14.32 16.93
N LYS A 127 25.67 13.15 16.77
CA LYS A 127 25.41 12.20 17.85
C LYS A 127 26.45 11.10 17.83
N GLU A 128 26.91 10.72 19.03
CA GLU A 128 27.69 9.49 19.20
C GLU A 128 26.87 8.29 18.71
N GLU A 129 27.49 7.42 17.92
CA GLU A 129 26.82 6.23 17.42
C GLU A 129 26.91 5.10 18.43
N ALA A 130 25.79 4.42 18.69
CA ALA A 130 25.76 3.26 19.56
C ALA A 130 26.69 2.14 19.05
N PRO A 131 27.33 1.35 19.92
CA PRO A 131 28.16 0.22 19.51
C PRO A 131 27.40 -0.81 18.67
N TRP A 132 28.00 -1.30 17.58
CA TRP A 132 27.43 -2.35 16.73
C TRP A 132 28.11 -3.71 17.01
N PRO A 133 27.48 -4.58 17.83
CA PRO A 133 28.10 -5.85 18.20
C PRO A 133 28.19 -6.82 17.01
N ARG A 134 29.00 -7.88 17.14
CA ARG A 134 28.97 -9.04 16.23
C ARG A 134 27.71 -9.87 16.50
N ALA A 135 27.03 -10.34 15.46
CA ALA A 135 25.93 -11.28 15.63
C ALA A 135 26.41 -12.58 16.27
N THR A 136 25.60 -13.15 17.18
CA THR A 136 25.86 -14.48 17.76
C THR A 136 24.58 -15.31 17.71
N ALA A 137 24.69 -16.61 18.01
CA ALA A 137 23.52 -17.50 18.10
C ALA A 137 22.42 -17.00 19.07
N ASN A 138 22.79 -16.12 20.02
CA ASN A 138 21.93 -15.65 21.10
C ASN A 138 21.68 -14.13 21.08
N SER A 139 22.34 -13.35 20.21
CA SER A 139 22.22 -11.89 20.18
C SER A 139 22.11 -11.32 18.77
N LEU A 140 21.27 -10.30 18.61
CA LEU A 140 21.05 -9.58 17.36
C LEU A 140 22.13 -8.52 17.11
N VAL A 141 22.33 -8.21 15.83
CA VAL A 141 23.33 -7.25 15.33
C VAL A 141 22.82 -5.82 15.18
N MET A 142 21.51 -5.60 15.38
CA MET A 142 20.85 -4.31 15.16
C MET A 142 20.43 -3.73 16.52
N PRO A 143 21.26 -2.90 17.18
CA PRO A 143 20.99 -2.43 18.53
C PRO A 143 19.81 -1.44 18.54
N GLY A 144 18.65 -1.89 19.01
CA GLY A 144 17.47 -1.05 19.23
C GLY A 144 16.74 -0.56 17.97
N LEU A 145 17.19 -0.94 16.78
CA LEU A 145 16.59 -0.56 15.49
C LEU A 145 15.85 -1.72 14.84
N LYS A 146 14.76 -1.41 14.12
CA LYS A 146 14.10 -2.42 13.28
C LYS A 146 14.90 -2.64 12.00
N THR A 147 14.88 -3.86 11.49
CA THR A 147 15.62 -4.26 10.28
C THR A 147 15.37 -3.34 9.07
N ARG A 148 14.13 -2.92 8.85
CA ARG A 148 13.77 -1.98 7.77
C ARG A 148 14.45 -0.62 7.93
N GLU A 149 14.45 -0.08 9.15
CA GLU A 149 15.04 1.22 9.48
C GLU A 149 16.55 1.19 9.22
N VAL A 150 17.24 0.11 9.61
CA VAL A 150 18.67 -0.09 9.33
C VAL A 150 18.95 -0.07 7.82
N GLY A 151 18.11 -0.70 7.01
CA GLY A 151 18.23 -0.72 5.54
C GLY A 151 18.02 0.67 4.92
N GLU A 152 17.00 1.40 5.38
CA GLU A 152 16.76 2.77 4.91
C GLU A 152 17.93 3.71 5.27
N GLU A 153 18.43 3.66 6.51
CA GLU A 153 19.58 4.45 6.93
C GLU A 153 20.83 4.11 6.11
N LEU A 154 21.09 2.81 5.86
CA LEU A 154 22.20 2.37 5.03
C LEU A 154 22.19 3.07 3.67
N ARG A 155 21.03 3.10 2.98
CA ARG A 155 20.93 3.75 1.67
C ARG A 155 20.99 5.28 1.74
N ARG A 156 20.50 5.91 2.82
CA ARG A 156 20.63 7.36 3.04
C ARG A 156 22.10 7.76 3.25
N TYR A 157 22.82 7.08 4.15
CA TYR A 157 24.25 7.33 4.35
C TYR A 157 25.06 7.02 3.10
N LEU A 158 24.75 5.95 2.38
CA LEU A 158 25.41 5.64 1.11
C LEU A 158 25.23 6.79 0.11
N TRP A 159 24.00 7.31 -0.03
CA TRP A 159 23.74 8.46 -0.89
C TRP A 159 24.58 9.68 -0.48
N LEU A 160 24.57 10.03 0.81
CA LEU A 160 25.34 11.15 1.36
C LEU A 160 26.85 10.98 1.13
N PHE A 161 27.36 9.75 1.21
CA PHE A 161 28.77 9.45 1.02
C PHE A 161 29.22 9.58 -0.44
N VAL A 162 28.40 9.15 -1.40
CA VAL A 162 28.83 8.97 -2.79
C VAL A 162 28.37 10.04 -3.76
N ASN A 163 27.27 10.74 -3.48
CA ASN A 163 26.69 11.66 -4.44
C ASN A 163 27.49 12.98 -4.53
N PRO A 164 27.83 13.48 -5.73
CA PRO A 164 28.51 14.76 -5.92
C PRO A 164 27.82 15.97 -5.29
N ALA A 165 26.49 15.95 -5.14
CA ALA A 165 25.71 17.04 -4.57
C ALA A 165 25.63 17.02 -3.03
N SER A 166 26.22 16.02 -2.37
CA SER A 166 26.24 15.94 -0.91
C SER A 166 27.39 16.75 -0.32
N SER A 167 27.11 17.56 0.71
CA SER A 167 28.14 18.22 1.55
C SER A 167 28.98 17.21 2.34
N LEU A 168 28.42 16.03 2.59
CA LEU A 168 29.05 14.92 3.34
C LEU A 168 29.75 13.90 2.43
N ARG A 169 29.94 14.25 1.15
CA ARG A 169 30.60 13.37 0.19
C ARG A 169 32.02 13.05 0.64
N GLY A 170 32.35 11.77 0.70
CA GLY A 170 33.68 11.33 1.12
C GLY A 170 33.99 11.59 2.60
N ASP A 171 32.97 11.81 3.44
CA ASP A 171 33.16 11.92 4.88
C ASP A 171 33.52 10.54 5.51
N PRO A 172 34.62 10.44 6.28
CA PRO A 172 35.05 9.18 6.90
C PRO A 172 34.06 8.59 7.91
N GLU A 173 33.34 9.41 8.68
CA GLU A 173 32.37 8.93 9.66
C GLU A 173 31.11 8.42 8.98
N VAL A 174 30.65 9.08 7.91
CA VAL A 174 29.57 8.57 7.06
C VAL A 174 29.95 7.20 6.49
N LEU A 175 31.17 7.01 6.02
CA LEU A 175 31.65 5.71 5.53
C LEU A 175 31.56 4.62 6.62
N LYS A 176 32.04 4.90 7.84
CA LYS A 176 31.94 3.95 8.95
C LYS A 176 30.49 3.58 9.27
N ARG A 177 29.57 4.55 9.25
CA ARG A 177 28.12 4.33 9.42
C ARG A 177 27.51 3.44 8.34
N VAL A 178 27.94 3.60 7.08
CA VAL A 178 27.57 2.70 5.97
C VAL A 178 28.08 1.28 6.24
N LEU A 179 29.36 1.14 6.58
CA LEU A 179 30.01 -0.16 6.80
C LEU A 179 29.41 -0.94 7.98
N ARG A 180 29.08 -0.28 9.09
CA ARG A 180 28.41 -0.89 10.26
C ARG A 180 27.07 -1.52 9.88
N ARG A 181 26.21 -0.76 9.21
CA ARG A 181 24.87 -1.21 8.78
C ARG A 181 24.94 -2.30 7.72
N ALA A 182 25.84 -2.17 6.76
CA ALA A 182 26.05 -3.19 5.75
C ALA A 182 26.54 -4.51 6.37
N ASN A 183 27.50 -4.46 7.29
CA ASN A 183 27.93 -5.65 8.04
C ASN A 183 26.81 -6.24 8.89
N ALA A 184 25.93 -5.42 9.46
CA ALA A 184 24.77 -5.92 10.20
C ALA A 184 23.84 -6.79 9.32
N PHE A 185 23.62 -6.41 8.06
CA PHE A 185 22.85 -7.25 7.13
C PHE A 185 23.59 -8.55 6.75
N ILE A 186 24.90 -8.48 6.54
CA ILE A 186 25.73 -9.67 6.21
C ILE A 186 25.77 -10.67 7.37
N ASP A 187 25.98 -10.18 8.58
CA ASP A 187 25.94 -10.98 9.81
C ASP A 187 24.60 -11.70 9.98
N ALA A 188 23.52 -10.96 9.84
CA ALA A 188 22.17 -11.49 9.98
C ALA A 188 21.89 -12.56 8.91
N ALA A 189 22.40 -12.38 7.69
CA ALA A 189 22.29 -13.38 6.61
C ALA A 189 23.01 -14.67 6.97
N LEU A 190 24.28 -14.58 7.36
CA LEU A 190 25.10 -15.73 7.74
C LEU A 190 24.51 -16.45 8.97
N LEU A 191 24.03 -15.70 9.96
CA LEU A 191 23.42 -16.25 11.16
C LEU A 191 22.11 -17.00 10.86
N ASN A 192 21.25 -16.44 10.01
CA ASN A 192 19.99 -17.06 9.62
C ASN A 192 20.19 -18.39 8.85
N ALA A 193 21.31 -18.55 8.15
CA ALA A 193 21.66 -19.79 7.47
C ALA A 193 22.31 -20.84 8.40
N HIS A 194 22.76 -20.44 9.59
CA HIS A 194 23.44 -21.35 10.51
C HIS A 194 22.45 -22.29 11.22
N PRO A 195 22.64 -23.62 11.17
CA PRO A 195 21.84 -24.58 11.92
C PRO A 195 21.91 -24.30 13.43
N GLY A 196 20.78 -24.33 14.14
CA GLY A 196 20.75 -24.16 15.60
C GLY A 196 20.70 -22.71 16.11
N THR A 197 20.67 -21.72 15.22
CA THR A 197 20.41 -20.32 15.60
C THR A 197 19.02 -20.19 16.25
N LYS A 198 18.97 -19.62 17.47
CA LYS A 198 17.71 -19.32 18.19
C LYS A 198 17.14 -17.95 17.83
N VAL A 199 17.96 -17.07 17.27
CA VAL A 199 17.63 -15.70 16.91
C VAL A 199 17.29 -15.59 15.42
N LYS A 200 16.02 -15.42 15.07
CA LYS A 200 15.61 -15.15 13.68
C LYS A 200 15.56 -13.65 13.43
N THR A 201 16.31 -13.18 12.44
CA THR A 201 16.30 -11.77 12.01
C THR A 201 15.23 -11.56 10.92
N GLU A 202 14.67 -10.35 10.84
CA GLU A 202 13.66 -9.99 9.82
C GLU A 202 14.28 -9.53 8.49
N ILE A 203 15.53 -9.88 8.19
CA ILE A 203 16.21 -9.47 6.94
C ILE A 203 15.53 -9.97 5.65
N TYR A 204 14.72 -11.03 5.77
CA TYR A 204 13.91 -11.60 4.68
C TYR A 204 12.50 -11.00 4.59
N ASP A 205 12.17 -10.04 5.46
CA ASP A 205 11.04 -9.15 5.22
C ASP A 205 11.26 -8.40 3.91
N GLN A 206 10.24 -8.37 3.06
CA GLN A 206 10.32 -7.82 1.70
C GLN A 206 10.89 -6.40 1.63
N PHE A 207 10.57 -5.54 2.59
CA PHE A 207 11.02 -4.13 2.59
C PHE A 207 12.40 -4.00 3.22
N ALA A 208 12.76 -4.85 4.18
CA ALA A 208 14.12 -4.92 4.70
C ALA A 208 15.09 -5.46 3.63
N THR A 209 14.69 -6.49 2.89
CA THR A 209 15.49 -7.07 1.79
C THR A 209 15.70 -6.05 0.67
N GLU A 210 14.63 -5.32 0.28
CA GLU A 210 14.67 -4.25 -0.72
C GLU A 210 15.71 -3.17 -0.38
N GLU A 211 15.68 -2.64 0.84
CA GLU A 211 16.57 -1.53 1.22
C GLU A 211 17.98 -2.00 1.61
N GLY A 212 18.08 -3.02 2.47
CA GLY A 212 19.34 -3.46 3.05
C GLY A 212 20.31 -4.02 2.01
N PHE A 213 19.91 -5.08 1.31
CA PHE A 213 20.81 -5.72 0.32
C PHE A 213 20.98 -4.86 -0.94
N GLY A 214 20.00 -4.04 -1.29
CA GLY A 214 20.17 -3.00 -2.30
C GLY A 214 21.32 -2.05 -1.94
N GLY A 215 21.35 -1.53 -0.69
CA GLY A 215 22.43 -0.69 -0.20
C GLY A 215 23.81 -1.37 -0.16
N VAL A 216 23.87 -2.64 0.28
CA VAL A 216 25.13 -3.42 0.29
C VAL A 216 25.69 -3.56 -1.13
N ILE A 217 24.84 -3.92 -2.10
CA ILE A 217 25.25 -4.13 -3.50
C ILE A 217 25.60 -2.79 -4.16
N GLU A 218 24.82 -1.72 -3.94
CA GLU A 218 25.14 -0.38 -4.44
C GLU A 218 26.53 0.08 -3.95
N LEU A 219 26.90 -0.21 -2.69
CA LEU A 219 28.23 0.11 -2.16
C LEU A 219 29.35 -0.66 -2.89
N LEU A 220 29.19 -1.98 -3.03
CA LEU A 220 30.19 -2.84 -3.71
C LEU A 220 30.33 -2.48 -5.19
N GLN A 221 29.26 -2.04 -5.84
CA GLN A 221 29.33 -1.54 -7.22
C GLN A 221 29.97 -0.15 -7.31
N ALA A 222 29.74 0.71 -6.31
CA ALA A 222 30.37 2.03 -6.26
C ALA A 222 31.88 1.95 -5.98
N PHE A 223 32.31 1.00 -5.14
CA PHE A 223 33.69 0.77 -4.71
C PHE A 223 34.00 -0.74 -4.61
N PRO A 224 34.33 -1.42 -5.73
CA PRO A 224 34.55 -2.87 -5.76
C PRO A 224 35.69 -3.37 -4.86
N HIS A 225 36.64 -2.50 -4.54
CA HIS A 225 37.86 -2.82 -3.78
C HIS A 225 37.88 -2.22 -2.37
N LEU A 226 36.74 -1.69 -1.90
CA LEU A 226 36.66 -0.99 -0.61
C LEU A 226 37.02 -1.86 0.60
N LEU A 227 36.65 -3.15 0.55
CA LEU A 227 36.73 -4.07 1.67
C LEU A 227 38.06 -4.83 1.68
N LEU A 228 38.57 -5.09 2.88
CA LEU A 228 39.71 -5.99 3.08
C LEU A 228 39.33 -7.45 2.73
N PRO A 229 40.29 -8.32 2.38
CA PRO A 229 40.01 -9.64 1.80
C PRO A 229 39.04 -10.54 2.58
N ASN A 230 39.19 -10.68 3.91
CA ASN A 230 38.32 -11.50 4.74
C ASN A 230 36.93 -10.88 4.91
N GLN A 231 36.84 -9.55 5.04
CA GLN A 231 35.55 -8.85 5.03
C GLN A 231 34.83 -9.04 3.71
N ARG A 232 35.55 -8.90 2.58
CA ARG A 232 35.01 -9.15 1.25
C ARG A 232 34.48 -10.57 1.11
N LYS A 233 35.26 -11.57 1.55
CA LYS A 233 34.85 -12.98 1.55
C LYS A 233 33.57 -13.22 2.36
N GLN A 234 33.44 -12.60 3.53
CA GLN A 234 32.23 -12.70 4.35
C GLN A 234 31.02 -12.07 3.68
N TRP A 235 31.18 -10.90 3.06
CA TRP A 235 30.11 -10.22 2.35
C TRP A 235 29.64 -11.03 1.14
N ASP A 236 30.56 -11.56 0.34
CA ASP A 236 30.23 -12.43 -0.79
C ASP A 236 29.47 -13.69 -0.34
N ALA A 237 29.88 -14.30 0.77
CA ALA A 237 29.18 -15.45 1.37
C ALA A 237 27.77 -15.07 1.85
N GLY A 238 27.62 -13.96 2.57
CA GLY A 238 26.31 -13.49 3.06
C GLY A 238 25.36 -13.12 1.93
N LEU A 239 25.84 -12.41 0.90
CA LEU A 239 25.07 -12.10 -0.30
C LEU A 239 24.63 -13.36 -1.04
N LYS A 240 25.51 -14.36 -1.14
CA LYS A 240 25.19 -15.65 -1.77
C LYS A 240 24.10 -16.38 -1.01
N VAL A 241 24.19 -16.46 0.32
CA VAL A 241 23.17 -17.07 1.20
C VAL A 241 21.80 -16.44 0.96
N VAL A 242 21.75 -15.11 0.88
CA VAL A 242 20.48 -14.38 0.68
C VAL A 242 19.94 -14.64 -0.71
N PHE A 243 20.77 -14.55 -1.75
CA PHE A 243 20.37 -14.83 -3.11
C PHE A 243 19.80 -16.24 -3.27
N ASP A 244 20.51 -17.25 -2.75
CA ASP A 244 20.10 -18.65 -2.79
C ASP A 244 18.80 -18.89 -2.01
N SER A 245 18.50 -18.06 -1.00
CA SER A 245 17.25 -18.13 -0.22
C SER A 245 16.06 -17.48 -0.93
N ILE A 246 16.25 -16.32 -1.58
CA ILE A 246 15.15 -15.53 -2.17
C ILE A 246 14.86 -15.94 -3.62
N TRP A 247 15.87 -16.26 -4.42
CA TRP A 247 15.72 -16.48 -5.85
C TRP A 247 14.77 -17.64 -6.19
N PRO A 248 14.85 -18.82 -5.54
CA PRO A 248 13.92 -19.92 -5.83
C PRO A 248 12.44 -19.58 -5.57
N GLN A 249 12.17 -18.65 -4.64
CA GLN A 249 10.83 -18.15 -4.36
C GLN A 249 10.41 -17.16 -5.45
N MET A 250 11.26 -16.18 -5.78
CA MET A 250 10.94 -15.12 -6.72
C MET A 250 10.90 -15.59 -8.18
N LYS A 251 11.66 -16.63 -8.53
CA LYS A 251 11.55 -17.32 -9.82
C LYS A 251 10.14 -17.83 -10.09
N ARG A 252 9.43 -18.25 -9.04
CA ARG A 252 8.04 -18.79 -9.08
C ARG A 252 6.98 -17.78 -8.65
N ALA A 253 7.38 -16.57 -8.25
CA ALA A 253 6.43 -15.55 -7.83
C ALA A 253 5.56 -15.11 -9.02
N ASN A 254 4.25 -15.10 -8.79
CA ASN A 254 3.24 -14.55 -9.67
C ASN A 254 2.90 -13.15 -9.18
N ASN A 255 2.27 -12.32 -10.02
CA ASN A 255 1.82 -10.96 -9.67
C ASN A 255 0.49 -11.02 -8.91
N TRP A 256 0.49 -11.57 -7.71
CA TRP A 256 -0.68 -11.67 -6.86
C TRP A 256 -0.72 -10.54 -5.84
N ASN A 257 0.29 -10.46 -4.97
CA ASN A 257 0.44 -9.44 -3.94
C ASN A 257 1.46 -8.39 -4.41
N LEU A 258 0.95 -7.42 -5.17
CA LEU A 258 1.78 -6.61 -6.06
C LEU A 258 2.88 -5.85 -5.32
N ASN A 259 2.59 -5.26 -4.16
CA ASN A 259 3.59 -4.48 -3.42
C ASN A 259 4.66 -5.38 -2.78
N ILE A 260 4.30 -6.54 -2.23
CA ILE A 260 5.27 -7.46 -1.58
C ILE A 260 6.20 -8.08 -2.61
N GLU A 261 5.64 -8.60 -3.69
CA GLU A 261 6.43 -9.28 -4.71
C GLU A 261 7.34 -8.28 -5.44
N THR A 262 6.81 -7.09 -5.76
CA THR A 262 7.59 -6.06 -6.46
C THR A 262 8.71 -5.50 -5.58
N ALA A 263 8.49 -5.31 -4.28
CA ALA A 263 9.54 -4.94 -3.31
C ALA A 263 10.71 -5.94 -3.33
N ARG A 264 10.42 -7.24 -3.24
CA ARG A 264 11.45 -8.29 -3.35
C ARG A 264 12.15 -8.30 -4.70
N MET A 265 11.44 -8.01 -5.79
CA MET A 265 12.03 -7.93 -7.12
C MET A 265 13.09 -6.81 -7.24
N VAL A 266 13.02 -5.74 -6.43
CA VAL A 266 14.09 -4.72 -6.37
C VAL A 266 15.41 -5.35 -5.94
N ALA A 267 15.42 -6.10 -4.83
CA ALA A 267 16.62 -6.78 -4.36
C ALA A 267 17.11 -7.85 -5.34
N VAL A 268 16.19 -8.63 -5.92
CA VAL A 268 16.52 -9.63 -6.95
C VAL A 268 17.16 -8.99 -8.17
N LEU A 269 16.75 -7.78 -8.56
CA LEU A 269 17.38 -7.05 -9.66
C LEU A 269 18.82 -6.66 -9.34
N HIS A 270 19.08 -6.16 -8.12
CA HIS A 270 20.45 -5.89 -7.66
C HIS A 270 21.32 -7.15 -7.75
N PHE A 271 20.83 -8.30 -7.27
CA PHE A 271 21.55 -9.57 -7.39
C PHE A 271 21.75 -10.00 -8.84
N GLY A 272 20.76 -9.80 -9.70
CA GLY A 272 20.84 -10.09 -11.13
C GLY A 272 21.99 -9.34 -11.80
N TYR A 273 22.17 -8.05 -11.47
CA TYR A 273 23.31 -7.28 -11.96
C TYR A 273 24.63 -7.61 -11.25
N TYR A 274 24.60 -7.85 -9.94
CA TYR A 274 25.82 -8.18 -9.17
C TYR A 274 26.46 -9.50 -9.61
N TYR A 275 25.65 -10.52 -9.89
CA TYR A 275 26.11 -11.86 -10.31
C TYR A 275 26.07 -12.07 -11.83
N ASP A 276 25.80 -11.02 -12.61
CA ASP A 276 25.64 -11.08 -14.08
C ASP A 276 24.68 -12.20 -14.56
N LYS A 277 23.50 -12.28 -13.93
CA LYS A 277 22.47 -13.30 -14.21
C LYS A 277 21.35 -12.73 -15.07
N LYS A 278 21.49 -12.80 -16.40
CA LYS A 278 20.49 -12.32 -17.38
C LYS A 278 19.08 -12.87 -17.14
N GLU A 279 18.95 -14.15 -16.78
CA GLU A 279 17.66 -14.79 -16.48
C GLU A 279 16.92 -14.13 -15.30
N VAL A 280 17.68 -13.66 -14.31
CA VAL A 280 17.15 -12.99 -13.12
C VAL A 280 16.62 -11.61 -13.51
N VAL A 281 17.42 -10.85 -14.26
CA VAL A 281 17.03 -9.52 -14.77
C VAL A 281 15.77 -9.62 -15.63
N GLN A 282 15.72 -10.57 -16.57
CA GLN A 282 14.55 -10.78 -17.43
C GLN A 282 13.29 -11.14 -16.65
N LYS A 283 13.40 -11.99 -15.61
CA LYS A 283 12.26 -12.32 -14.74
C LYS A 283 11.74 -11.08 -14.00
N VAL A 284 12.61 -10.22 -13.50
CA VAL A 284 12.20 -8.97 -12.83
C VAL A 284 11.49 -8.03 -13.80
N LEU A 285 12.03 -7.80 -15.00
CA LEU A 285 11.42 -6.91 -15.99
C LEU A 285 10.06 -7.43 -16.45
N LYS A 286 9.93 -8.74 -16.71
CA LYS A 286 8.66 -9.39 -17.03
C LYS A 286 7.65 -9.27 -15.88
N HIS A 287 8.10 -9.40 -14.64
CA HIS A 287 7.25 -9.16 -13.46
C HIS A 287 6.75 -7.73 -13.43
N ALA A 288 7.62 -6.74 -13.64
CA ALA A 288 7.21 -5.33 -13.69
C ALA A 288 6.17 -5.09 -14.79
N GLU A 289 6.38 -5.57 -16.01
CA GLU A 289 5.41 -5.45 -17.10
C GLU A 289 4.06 -6.12 -16.77
N THR A 290 4.09 -7.29 -16.16
CA THR A 290 2.86 -8.00 -15.73
C THR A 290 2.12 -7.23 -14.62
N THR A 291 2.85 -6.57 -13.72
CA THR A 291 2.27 -5.65 -12.73
C THR A 291 1.63 -4.45 -13.41
N LEU A 292 2.31 -3.84 -14.39
CA LEU A 292 1.79 -2.69 -15.12
C LEU A 292 0.51 -3.02 -15.89
N ALA A 293 0.41 -4.21 -16.46
CA ALA A 293 -0.78 -4.69 -17.15
C ALA A 293 -2.03 -4.81 -16.25
N LYS A 294 -1.85 -4.79 -14.92
CA LYS A 294 -2.96 -4.80 -13.94
C LYS A 294 -3.42 -3.41 -13.53
N MET A 295 -2.74 -2.36 -13.97
CA MET A 295 -3.11 -0.97 -13.67
C MET A 295 -4.49 -0.65 -14.24
N ARG A 296 -5.28 0.08 -13.46
CA ARG A 296 -6.60 0.55 -13.84
C ARG A 296 -6.51 1.80 -14.73
N PRO A 297 -7.56 2.14 -15.50
CA PRO A 297 -7.52 3.23 -16.48
C PRO A 297 -7.17 4.61 -15.90
N ASP A 298 -7.49 4.86 -14.63
CA ASP A 298 -7.17 6.10 -13.91
C ASP A 298 -5.91 5.96 -13.04
N GLY A 299 -5.06 4.98 -13.34
CA GLY A 299 -3.72 4.83 -12.78
C GLY A 299 -3.64 4.05 -11.48
N GLY A 300 -4.76 3.62 -10.89
CA GLY A 300 -4.78 2.85 -9.66
C GLY A 300 -4.25 1.42 -9.85
N PHE A 301 -3.45 0.94 -8.92
CA PHE A 301 -3.02 -0.47 -8.90
C PHE A 301 -3.87 -1.28 -7.93
N PRO A 302 -4.34 -2.48 -8.29
CA PRO A 302 -4.99 -3.38 -7.34
C PRO A 302 -4.02 -3.77 -6.23
N TYR A 303 -4.54 -4.09 -5.04
CA TYR A 303 -3.71 -4.63 -3.97
C TYR A 303 -3.37 -6.10 -4.21
N ASN A 304 -4.41 -6.94 -4.34
CA ASN A 304 -4.28 -8.38 -4.56
C ASN A 304 -5.11 -8.83 -5.77
N GLY A 305 -4.50 -9.54 -6.72
CA GLY A 305 -5.20 -10.11 -7.86
C GLY A 305 -5.87 -9.04 -8.72
N GLU A 306 -7.20 -9.03 -8.72
CA GLU A 306 -8.05 -8.03 -9.37
C GLU A 306 -8.87 -7.19 -8.38
N SER A 307 -8.43 -7.05 -7.12
CA SER A 307 -9.11 -6.19 -6.15
C SER A 307 -9.14 -4.73 -6.60
N ASN A 308 -9.91 -3.88 -5.92
CA ASN A 308 -9.73 -2.44 -6.05
C ASN A 308 -8.34 -2.00 -5.55
N PRO A 309 -7.89 -0.80 -5.91
CA PRO A 309 -6.75 -0.17 -5.26
C PRO A 309 -6.98 -0.03 -3.75
N SER A 310 -5.93 -0.27 -2.98
CA SER A 310 -5.95 -0.02 -1.54
C SER A 310 -5.48 1.41 -1.26
N CYS A 311 -6.06 2.05 -0.25
CA CYS A 311 -5.63 3.34 0.30
C CYS A 311 -4.32 3.29 1.10
N ASN A 312 -3.42 2.32 0.87
CA ASN A 312 -2.17 2.19 1.65
C ASN A 312 -0.95 1.72 0.87
N TYR A 313 -1.16 1.08 -0.28
CA TYR A 313 -0.11 0.30 -0.92
C TYR A 313 0.16 0.74 -2.35
N HIS A 314 -0.56 1.74 -2.85
CA HIS A 314 -0.27 2.31 -4.16
C HIS A 314 1.10 2.98 -4.15
N ALA A 315 1.38 3.84 -3.16
CA ALA A 315 2.65 4.54 -3.06
C ALA A 315 3.82 3.58 -2.85
N THR A 316 3.64 2.54 -2.03
CA THR A 316 4.65 1.49 -1.82
C THR A 316 5.01 0.79 -3.13
N LEU A 317 4.01 0.36 -3.91
CA LEU A 317 4.24 -0.31 -5.19
C LEU A 317 4.95 0.60 -6.20
N VAL A 318 4.49 1.84 -6.32
CA VAL A 318 5.06 2.87 -7.20
C VAL A 318 6.51 3.16 -6.84
N ASN A 319 6.87 3.19 -5.56
CA ASN A 319 8.24 3.37 -5.11
C ASN A 319 9.15 2.19 -5.50
N SER A 320 8.69 0.95 -5.31
CA SER A 320 9.47 -0.21 -5.76
C SER A 320 9.63 -0.26 -7.29
N LEU A 321 8.58 0.07 -8.05
CA LEU A 321 8.68 0.20 -9.52
C LEU A 321 9.65 1.31 -9.93
N THR A 322 9.67 2.42 -9.21
CA THR A 322 10.63 3.51 -9.42
C THR A 322 12.05 3.04 -9.19
N LYS A 323 12.32 2.26 -8.14
CA LYS A 323 13.65 1.67 -7.91
C LYS A 323 14.06 0.69 -9.01
N ILE A 324 13.13 -0.14 -9.50
CA ILE A 324 13.40 -1.03 -10.65
C ILE A 324 13.74 -0.19 -11.89
N TYR A 325 12.99 0.87 -12.17
CA TYR A 325 13.30 1.79 -13.27
C TYR A 325 14.66 2.47 -13.07
N ASP A 326 14.96 2.90 -11.84
CA ASP A 326 16.21 3.57 -11.51
C ASP A 326 17.43 2.70 -11.80
N LEU A 327 17.32 1.38 -11.61
CA LEU A 327 18.37 0.39 -11.84
C LEU A 327 18.44 -0.12 -13.28
N SER A 328 17.33 -0.11 -14.02
CA SER A 328 17.23 -0.75 -15.33
C SER A 328 17.10 0.22 -16.51
N GLY A 329 16.58 1.43 -16.28
CA GLY A 329 16.15 2.34 -17.33
C GLY A 329 15.00 1.80 -18.20
N HIS A 330 14.29 0.76 -17.76
CA HIS A 330 13.29 0.07 -18.58
C HIS A 330 12.09 0.97 -18.88
N LYS A 331 11.99 1.45 -20.12
CA LYS A 331 11.02 2.48 -20.55
C LYS A 331 9.54 2.14 -20.25
N PRO A 332 9.06 0.89 -20.40
CA PRO A 332 7.68 0.55 -20.03
C PRO A 332 7.34 0.90 -18.58
N ILE A 333 8.30 0.80 -17.66
CA ILE A 333 8.08 1.16 -16.25
C ILE A 333 7.86 2.66 -16.10
N LEU A 334 8.66 3.49 -16.75
CA LEU A 334 8.44 4.94 -16.74
C LEU A 334 7.07 5.32 -17.31
N GLN A 335 6.66 4.70 -18.41
CA GLN A 335 5.34 4.94 -19.01
C GLN A 335 4.21 4.56 -18.06
N GLY A 336 4.32 3.40 -17.40
CA GLY A 336 3.38 2.96 -16.38
C GLY A 336 3.31 3.88 -15.17
N LEU A 337 4.46 4.32 -14.65
CA LEU A 337 4.55 5.29 -13.55
C LEU A 337 3.92 6.64 -13.93
N VAL A 338 4.15 7.14 -15.15
CA VAL A 338 3.50 8.36 -15.63
C VAL A 338 1.99 8.16 -15.76
N ALA A 339 1.52 7.01 -16.23
CA ALA A 339 0.09 6.73 -16.32
C ALA A 339 -0.58 6.60 -14.93
N SER A 340 0.17 6.22 -13.88
CA SER A 340 -0.37 6.13 -12.51
C SER A 340 -0.61 7.50 -11.84
N GLN A 341 -0.21 8.61 -12.47
CA GLN A 341 -0.33 9.97 -11.95
C GLN A 341 -1.75 10.37 -11.50
N TRP A 342 -2.79 9.76 -12.10
CA TRP A 342 -4.18 10.15 -11.88
C TRP A 342 -4.84 9.50 -10.67
N LYS A 343 -4.25 8.45 -10.08
CA LYS A 343 -4.81 7.76 -8.91
C LYS A 343 -5.11 8.77 -7.80
N GLY A 344 -4.11 9.56 -7.39
CA GLY A 344 -4.25 10.53 -6.30
C GLY A 344 -5.32 11.60 -6.60
N PRO A 345 -5.19 12.36 -7.71
CA PRO A 345 -6.16 13.38 -8.07
C PRO A 345 -7.62 12.89 -8.15
N VAL A 346 -7.86 11.68 -8.67
CA VAL A 346 -9.20 11.07 -8.73
C VAL A 346 -9.80 10.86 -7.34
N MET A 347 -9.01 10.42 -6.37
CA MET A 347 -9.47 10.19 -5.00
C MET A 347 -9.88 11.48 -4.28
N GLY A 348 -9.32 12.63 -4.68
CA GLY A 348 -9.59 13.93 -4.07
C GLY A 348 -8.70 14.22 -2.87
N ARG A 349 -9.21 14.97 -1.88
CA ARG A 349 -8.36 15.46 -0.76
C ARG A 349 -7.84 14.34 0.13
N THR A 350 -8.61 13.26 0.26
CA THR A 350 -8.38 12.19 1.24
C THR A 350 -8.89 10.87 0.69
N ASP A 351 -8.03 9.85 0.64
CA ASP A 351 -8.45 8.47 0.32
C ASP A 351 -9.56 7.94 1.24
N GLU A 352 -10.63 7.40 0.68
CA GLU A 352 -11.66 6.71 1.46
C GLU A 352 -11.38 5.21 1.69
N PHE A 353 -12.05 4.62 2.68
CA PHE A 353 -11.85 3.22 3.09
C PHE A 353 -12.79 2.21 2.44
N TRP A 354 -14.01 2.63 2.11
CA TRP A 354 -15.08 1.70 1.70
C TRP A 354 -14.88 1.14 0.29
N THR A 355 -14.05 1.80 -0.53
CA THR A 355 -13.65 1.35 -1.88
C THR A 355 -12.40 0.46 -1.85
N SER A 356 -11.68 0.40 -0.72
CA SER A 356 -10.49 -0.45 -0.53
C SER A 356 -10.89 -1.93 -0.41
N PRO A 357 -10.01 -2.89 -0.75
CA PRO A 357 -10.29 -4.32 -0.55
C PRO A 357 -10.67 -4.61 0.90
N PHE A 358 -11.70 -5.47 1.11
CA PHE A 358 -12.37 -5.66 2.40
C PHE A 358 -11.44 -5.94 3.60
N HIS A 359 -10.31 -6.62 3.38
CA HIS A 359 -9.35 -7.01 4.41
C HIS A 359 -8.27 -5.96 4.68
N LYS A 360 -8.31 -4.85 3.94
CA LYS A 360 -7.42 -3.67 4.02
C LYS A 360 -8.23 -2.37 3.99
N THR A 361 -9.39 -2.35 4.64
CA THR A 361 -10.33 -1.21 4.75
C THR A 361 -9.88 -0.14 5.77
N TYR A 362 -8.57 0.11 5.90
CA TYR A 362 -8.03 0.91 7.01
C TYR A 362 -6.76 1.66 6.60
N ARG A 363 -6.53 2.88 7.11
CA ARG A 363 -5.25 3.62 7.00
C ARG A 363 -4.24 3.18 8.05
N TRP A 364 -3.03 2.84 7.59
CA TRP A 364 -1.87 2.57 8.46
C TRP A 364 -0.72 3.53 8.20
N ASN A 365 -0.63 4.03 6.97
CA ASN A 365 0.59 4.67 6.47
C ASN A 365 0.53 6.21 6.50
N PHE A 366 -0.64 6.82 6.70
CA PHE A 366 -0.79 8.28 6.71
C PHE A 366 -2.08 8.76 7.41
N GLY A 367 -1.98 9.89 8.12
CA GLY A 367 -3.10 10.50 8.87
C GLY A 367 -4.01 11.41 8.04
N THR A 368 -3.53 11.95 6.92
CA THR A 368 -4.26 12.87 6.02
C THR A 368 -3.82 12.66 4.57
N GLY A 369 -4.58 13.19 3.61
CA GLY A 369 -4.21 13.12 2.19
C GLY A 369 -4.68 11.85 1.46
N THR A 370 -4.34 11.76 0.18
CA THR A 370 -4.56 10.62 -0.72
C THR A 370 -3.21 10.12 -1.18
N GLU A 371 -2.96 8.79 -1.30
CA GLU A 371 -1.69 8.33 -1.89
C GLU A 371 -1.51 8.91 -3.29
N TRP A 372 -0.36 9.53 -3.50
CA TRP A 372 -0.02 10.25 -4.71
C TRP A 372 1.21 9.63 -5.40
N GLY A 373 1.51 10.08 -6.61
CA GLY A 373 2.73 9.68 -7.30
C GLY A 373 3.98 10.28 -6.64
N ASN A 374 5.10 9.56 -6.65
CA ASN A 374 6.36 10.04 -6.08
C ASN A 374 7.03 11.15 -6.94
N ALA A 375 8.20 11.63 -6.52
CA ALA A 375 8.92 12.71 -7.20
C ALA A 375 9.21 12.40 -8.68
N LEU A 376 9.49 11.14 -9.04
CA LEU A 376 9.67 10.71 -10.43
C LEU A 376 8.39 10.93 -11.23
N ILE A 377 7.26 10.45 -10.73
CA ILE A 377 5.97 10.62 -11.41
C ILE A 377 5.66 12.10 -11.61
N LEU A 378 5.85 12.91 -10.58
CA LEU A 378 5.62 14.35 -10.66
C LEU A 378 6.51 15.00 -11.74
N SER A 379 7.81 14.72 -11.74
CA SER A 379 8.76 15.34 -12.66
C SER A 379 8.61 14.88 -14.10
N ALA A 380 8.22 13.61 -14.31
CA ALA A 380 7.98 13.04 -15.62
C ALA A 380 6.64 13.48 -16.21
N SER A 381 5.57 13.48 -15.41
CA SER A 381 4.22 13.86 -15.87
C SER A 381 3.98 15.38 -15.92
N LYS A 382 4.69 16.14 -15.07
CA LYS A 382 4.45 17.58 -14.82
C LYS A 382 3.00 17.89 -14.41
N ASN A 383 2.31 16.93 -13.79
CA ASN A 383 0.89 17.10 -13.44
C ASN A 383 0.70 18.12 -12.31
N PRO A 384 -0.03 19.22 -12.54
CA PRO A 384 -0.19 20.28 -11.55
C PRO A 384 -1.05 19.86 -10.35
N TYR A 385 -1.94 18.87 -10.51
CA TYR A 385 -2.76 18.35 -9.41
C TYR A 385 -1.95 17.42 -8.50
N VAL A 386 -1.05 16.61 -9.07
CA VAL A 386 -0.08 15.83 -8.30
C VAL A 386 0.84 16.79 -7.52
N ALA A 387 1.31 17.87 -8.15
CA ALA A 387 2.10 18.89 -7.46
C ALA A 387 1.35 19.51 -6.26
N GLY A 388 0.02 19.70 -6.37
CA GLY A 388 -0.84 20.15 -5.28
C GLY A 388 -0.92 19.17 -4.10
N LEU A 389 -0.93 17.87 -4.39
CA LEU A 389 -0.96 16.80 -3.38
C LEU A 389 0.38 16.60 -2.66
N VAL A 390 1.50 16.91 -3.32
CA VAL A 390 2.86 16.73 -2.78
C VAL A 390 3.22 17.81 -1.74
N ARG A 391 2.32 18.74 -1.39
CA ARG A 391 2.60 19.89 -0.51
C ARG A 391 2.41 19.58 0.99
N SER A 392 3.49 19.21 1.66
CA SER A 392 3.94 19.62 3.02
C SER A 392 5.20 18.84 3.41
N LYS A 393 5.91 19.29 4.46
CA LYS A 393 7.25 18.88 4.97
C LYS A 393 7.84 17.60 4.34
N ARG A 394 8.90 17.78 3.56
CA ARG A 394 9.59 16.68 2.88
C ARG A 394 10.68 16.11 3.78
N GLY A 395 10.58 14.83 4.10
CA GLY A 395 11.58 14.12 4.89
C GLY A 395 12.85 13.79 4.08
N PRO A 396 13.84 13.16 4.72
CA PRO A 396 15.10 12.73 4.10
C PRO A 396 14.89 11.50 3.18
N ASP A 397 14.10 11.68 2.12
CA ASP A 397 13.78 10.65 1.13
C ASP A 397 14.81 10.67 -0.02
N ARG A 398 15.80 9.77 0.05
CA ARG A 398 16.86 9.65 -0.97
C ARG A 398 16.34 9.35 -2.37
N ASP A 399 15.24 8.61 -2.50
CA ASP A 399 14.69 8.23 -3.80
C ASP A 399 14.02 9.44 -4.47
N ALA A 400 13.49 10.38 -3.68
CA ALA A 400 12.93 11.61 -4.19
C ALA A 400 13.98 12.65 -4.63
N VAL A 401 15.20 12.63 -4.06
CA VAL A 401 16.24 13.64 -4.31
C VAL A 401 16.59 13.73 -5.80
N ALA A 402 16.89 12.60 -6.43
CA ALA A 402 17.33 12.55 -7.83
C ALA A 402 16.27 13.04 -8.82
N TRP A 403 15.00 12.87 -8.45
CA TRP A 403 13.87 13.11 -9.34
C TRP A 403 13.17 14.43 -9.08
N TYR A 404 13.52 15.19 -8.04
CA TYR A 404 12.89 16.46 -7.77
C TYR A 404 13.18 17.50 -8.86
N ARG A 405 12.15 18.26 -9.24
CA ARG A 405 12.23 19.39 -10.17
C ARG A 405 11.47 20.57 -9.58
N SER A 406 12.13 21.73 -9.47
CA SER A 406 11.44 22.99 -9.17
C SER A 406 10.65 23.49 -10.40
N GLY A 407 9.74 24.45 -10.20
CA GLY A 407 9.00 25.07 -11.29
C GLY A 407 7.77 24.31 -11.79
N ILE A 408 7.34 23.24 -11.10
CA ILE A 408 6.03 22.63 -11.37
C ILE A 408 4.96 23.36 -10.55
N THR A 409 4.15 24.18 -11.22
CA THR A 409 3.09 24.95 -10.58
C THR A 409 1.97 24.04 -10.07
N ALA A 410 1.79 24.03 -8.76
CA ALA A 410 0.70 23.31 -8.11
C ALA A 410 -0.66 23.95 -8.42
N ARG A 411 -1.66 23.12 -8.69
CA ARG A 411 -3.08 23.50 -8.73
C ARG A 411 -3.84 22.80 -7.60
N PRO A 412 -4.80 23.48 -6.95
CA PRO A 412 -5.67 22.81 -6.00
C PRO A 412 -6.48 21.74 -6.71
N LEU A 413 -6.84 20.69 -5.98
CA LEU A 413 -7.80 19.72 -6.49
C LEU A 413 -9.15 20.42 -6.74
N PRO A 414 -9.85 20.12 -7.84
CA PRO A 414 -11.20 20.62 -8.07
C PRO A 414 -12.14 20.22 -6.94
N ASP A 415 -13.23 20.96 -6.80
CA ASP A 415 -14.36 20.64 -5.92
C ASP A 415 -15.67 20.73 -6.72
N ARG A 416 -16.77 20.30 -6.09
CA ARG A 416 -18.15 20.31 -6.61
C ARG A 416 -18.28 19.53 -7.90
N TYR A 417 -18.02 18.24 -7.81
CA TYR A 417 -18.09 17.36 -8.96
C TYR A 417 -18.62 15.97 -8.62
N THR A 418 -19.19 15.34 -9.64
CA THR A 418 -19.46 13.90 -9.70
C THR A 418 -18.85 13.34 -10.98
N ILE A 419 -17.97 12.35 -10.87
CA ILE A 419 -17.28 11.70 -11.98
C ILE A 419 -17.50 10.19 -11.96
N VAL A 420 -17.22 9.53 -13.08
CA VAL A 420 -16.90 8.09 -13.06
C VAL A 420 -15.44 7.92 -12.66
N ASP A 421 -15.20 7.20 -11.56
CA ASP A 421 -13.87 6.71 -11.19
C ASP A 421 -13.66 5.33 -11.81
N ARG A 422 -12.77 5.27 -12.81
CA ARG A 422 -12.49 4.04 -13.55
C ARG A 422 -11.55 3.08 -12.81
N ASN A 423 -11.06 3.46 -11.62
CA ASN A 423 -10.31 2.56 -10.75
C ASN A 423 -11.21 1.60 -9.96
N ILE A 424 -12.45 2.01 -9.71
CA ILE A 424 -13.45 1.24 -8.94
C ILE A 424 -14.70 0.92 -9.78
N ASP A 425 -14.64 1.25 -11.08
CA ASP A 425 -15.74 1.24 -12.04
C ASP A 425 -17.03 1.77 -11.44
N GLY A 426 -17.05 3.00 -10.93
CA GLY A 426 -18.25 3.52 -10.30
C GLY A 426 -18.20 5.03 -10.04
N PRO A 427 -19.31 5.63 -9.59
CA PRO A 427 -19.36 7.06 -9.36
C PRO A 427 -18.55 7.47 -8.13
N ARG A 428 -17.96 8.65 -8.21
CA ARG A 428 -17.28 9.33 -7.12
C ARG A 428 -17.64 10.80 -7.14
N ALA A 429 -17.79 11.40 -5.96
CA ALA A 429 -18.08 12.81 -5.86
C ALA A 429 -17.40 13.49 -4.69
N TRP A 430 -17.12 14.79 -4.86
CA TRP A 430 -16.58 15.68 -3.84
C TRP A 430 -17.34 17.01 -3.84
N TYR A 431 -17.83 17.40 -2.67
CA TYR A 431 -18.59 18.63 -2.43
C TYR A 431 -18.17 19.26 -1.10
N GLY A 432 -17.16 20.12 -1.15
CA GLY A 432 -16.56 20.78 0.00
C GLY A 432 -15.96 19.78 0.99
N ARG A 433 -16.62 19.64 2.14
CA ARG A 433 -16.22 18.70 3.20
C ARG A 433 -16.88 17.33 3.09
N PHE A 434 -17.87 17.16 2.23
CA PHE A 434 -18.60 15.90 2.07
C PHE A 434 -18.18 15.19 0.77
N ASN A 435 -18.03 13.88 0.83
CA ASN A 435 -17.76 13.07 -0.35
C ASN A 435 -18.48 11.71 -0.26
N TYR A 436 -18.62 11.07 -1.42
CA TYR A 436 -19.12 9.71 -1.50
C TYR A 436 -18.55 9.01 -2.74
N ALA A 437 -18.59 7.68 -2.73
CA ALA A 437 -18.23 6.87 -3.89
C ALA A 437 -18.97 5.54 -3.83
N ALA A 438 -19.25 4.97 -5.00
CA ALA A 438 -19.74 3.61 -5.12
C ALA A 438 -18.75 2.74 -5.91
N THR A 439 -18.38 1.60 -5.35
CA THR A 439 -17.53 0.62 -6.04
C THR A 439 -18.40 -0.39 -6.77
N MET A 440 -18.35 -0.37 -8.11
CA MET A 440 -19.12 -1.30 -8.93
C MET A 440 -18.25 -2.23 -9.77
N HIS A 441 -16.93 -2.22 -9.54
CA HIS A 441 -15.97 -3.11 -10.19
C HIS A 441 -16.35 -4.59 -10.02
N VAL A 442 -16.59 -5.26 -11.15
CA VAL A 442 -16.88 -6.69 -11.25
C VAL A 442 -15.58 -7.41 -11.56
N LYS A 443 -15.25 -8.42 -10.77
CA LYS A 443 -14.05 -9.25 -10.99
C LYS A 443 -14.22 -10.13 -12.23
N SER A 444 -13.11 -10.45 -12.88
CA SER A 444 -13.06 -11.45 -13.94
C SER A 444 -13.58 -12.81 -13.44
N PRO A 445 -14.34 -13.55 -14.25
CA PRO A 445 -14.71 -14.94 -13.95
C PRO A 445 -13.51 -15.87 -13.73
N LYS A 446 -12.31 -15.48 -14.20
CA LYS A 446 -11.06 -16.23 -13.99
C LYS A 446 -10.46 -16.00 -12.59
N GLU A 447 -10.81 -14.91 -11.92
CA GLU A 447 -10.35 -14.57 -10.56
C GLU A 447 -11.18 -15.32 -9.52
N LYS A 448 -10.61 -16.39 -8.95
CA LYS A 448 -11.30 -17.26 -7.97
C LYS A 448 -10.85 -17.03 -6.53
N THR A 449 -9.83 -16.21 -6.33
CA THR A 449 -9.13 -16.10 -5.05
C THR A 449 -9.47 -14.81 -4.32
N THR A 450 -9.56 -13.66 -5.00
CA THR A 450 -9.81 -12.36 -4.35
C THR A 450 -11.21 -12.35 -3.73
N GLY A 451 -11.34 -12.05 -2.44
CA GLY A 451 -12.65 -11.87 -1.80
C GLY A 451 -13.44 -10.67 -2.34
N GLY A 452 -14.77 -10.69 -2.16
CA GLY A 452 -15.70 -9.65 -2.58
C GLY A 452 -15.49 -8.28 -1.95
N HIS A 453 -16.29 -7.31 -2.41
CA HIS A 453 -16.47 -6.05 -1.69
C HIS A 453 -17.26 -6.29 -0.41
N GLU A 454 -16.88 -5.63 0.69
CA GLU A 454 -17.67 -5.66 1.93
C GLU A 454 -18.85 -4.68 1.86
N THR A 455 -18.73 -3.65 1.02
CA THR A 455 -19.80 -2.68 0.75
C THR A 455 -19.67 -2.14 -0.66
N LEU A 456 -20.77 -1.65 -1.22
CA LEU A 456 -20.78 -1.03 -2.54
C LEU A 456 -20.83 0.50 -2.46
N MET A 457 -21.23 1.09 -1.33
CA MET A 457 -21.42 2.53 -1.18
C MET A 457 -20.93 2.99 0.20
N GLY A 458 -20.31 4.17 0.23
CA GLY A 458 -19.96 4.85 1.46
C GLY A 458 -19.82 6.35 1.25
N CYS A 459 -19.68 7.07 2.36
CA CYS A 459 -19.50 8.51 2.38
C CYS A 459 -18.68 8.92 3.61
N MET A 460 -18.02 10.08 3.54
CA MET A 460 -17.39 10.69 4.70
C MET A 460 -17.49 12.21 4.69
N THR A 461 -17.25 12.78 5.86
CA THR A 461 -16.89 14.18 6.03
C THR A 461 -15.41 14.33 6.37
N VAL A 462 -14.83 15.48 6.02
CA VAL A 462 -13.44 15.83 6.34
C VAL A 462 -13.34 17.20 7.02
N ASP A 463 -12.32 17.38 7.86
CA ASP A 463 -12.01 18.64 8.54
C ASP A 463 -11.30 19.62 7.58
N ASP A 464 -11.69 20.90 7.60
CA ASP A 464 -10.97 21.96 6.89
C ASP A 464 -9.87 22.60 7.75
N PRO A 465 -8.78 23.11 7.15
CA PRO A 465 -8.34 22.87 5.77
C PRO A 465 -7.62 21.52 5.59
N SER A 466 -7.38 20.80 6.69
CA SER A 466 -6.47 19.64 6.77
C SER A 466 -6.83 18.45 5.86
N GLY A 467 -8.10 18.32 5.48
CA GLY A 467 -8.64 17.14 4.80
C GLY A 467 -8.68 15.90 5.69
N ARG A 468 -8.35 15.99 6.98
CA ARG A 468 -8.42 14.86 7.90
C ARG A 468 -9.83 14.29 7.94
N VAL A 469 -9.97 12.96 7.95
CA VAL A 469 -11.28 12.32 8.08
C VAL A 469 -11.95 12.80 9.37
N ASN A 470 -13.21 13.19 9.28
CA ASN A 470 -14.03 13.56 10.43
C ASN A 470 -14.92 12.36 10.79
N SER A 471 -15.94 12.06 9.98
CA SER A 471 -16.87 10.94 10.16
C SER A 471 -16.96 10.12 8.89
N ILE A 472 -17.00 8.79 8.98
CA ILE A 472 -17.08 7.93 7.80
C ILE A 472 -18.07 6.78 7.98
N LEU A 473 -18.93 6.60 6.97
CA LEU A 473 -19.70 5.40 6.74
C LEU A 473 -18.85 4.44 5.91
N VAL A 474 -18.21 3.48 6.58
CA VAL A 474 -17.23 2.58 5.95
C VAL A 474 -17.87 1.33 5.37
N ASN A 475 -18.99 0.88 5.92
CA ASN A 475 -19.74 -0.25 5.34
C ASN A 475 -21.23 0.00 5.41
N VAL A 476 -21.90 -0.18 4.29
CA VAL A 476 -23.33 -0.49 4.23
C VAL A 476 -23.47 -1.88 3.66
N LYS A 477 -23.86 -2.84 4.51
CA LYS A 477 -23.86 -4.25 4.12
C LYS A 477 -24.96 -5.06 4.77
N PRO A 478 -25.57 -5.98 4.03
CA PRO A 478 -26.28 -7.10 4.61
C PRO A 478 -25.29 -8.11 5.18
N ARG A 479 -25.59 -8.70 6.34
CA ARG A 479 -24.86 -9.85 6.90
C ARG A 479 -25.82 -10.97 7.24
N ILE A 480 -25.49 -12.19 6.81
CA ILE A 480 -26.29 -13.39 7.06
C ILE A 480 -25.43 -14.38 7.84
N LYS A 481 -25.92 -14.81 9.00
CA LYS A 481 -25.23 -15.84 9.81
C LYS A 481 -25.67 -17.23 9.34
N ILE A 482 -24.81 -17.88 8.56
CA ILE A 482 -25.09 -19.15 7.89
C ILE A 482 -24.45 -20.36 8.55
N ASP A 483 -23.48 -20.16 9.46
CA ASP A 483 -22.90 -21.24 10.27
C ASP A 483 -23.02 -20.95 11.77
N LYS A 484 -22.93 -22.01 12.60
CA LYS A 484 -23.17 -21.92 14.05
C LYS A 484 -22.05 -21.19 14.80
N GLN A 485 -20.80 -21.33 14.35
CA GLN A 485 -19.62 -20.82 15.04
C GLN A 485 -18.61 -20.24 14.06
N ASP A 486 -17.92 -19.18 14.49
CA ASP A 486 -16.76 -18.68 13.76
C ASP A 486 -15.59 -19.66 13.91
N HIS A 487 -14.90 -19.91 12.80
CA HIS A 487 -13.67 -20.68 12.74
C HIS A 487 -12.45 -19.81 13.04
N LYS A 488 -11.48 -20.40 13.74
CA LYS A 488 -10.15 -19.80 13.95
C LYS A 488 -9.22 -20.18 12.79
N ASP A 489 -8.35 -19.25 12.39
CA ASP A 489 -7.27 -19.59 11.47
C ASP A 489 -6.13 -20.36 12.18
N ALA A 490 -5.12 -20.80 11.42
CA ALA A 490 -3.97 -21.53 11.95
C ALA A 490 -3.15 -20.75 13.00
N ARG A 491 -3.39 -19.45 13.18
CA ARG A 491 -2.78 -18.58 14.19
C ARG A 491 -3.72 -18.33 15.38
N GLY A 492 -4.84 -19.03 15.46
CA GLY A 492 -5.85 -18.89 16.52
C GLY A 492 -6.73 -17.64 16.39
N ILE A 493 -6.63 -16.89 15.28
CA ILE A 493 -7.41 -15.65 15.09
C ILE A 493 -8.80 -16.03 14.61
N VAL A 494 -9.83 -15.60 15.34
CA VAL A 494 -11.23 -15.78 14.95
C VAL A 494 -11.46 -15.05 13.63
N GLN A 495 -11.76 -15.79 12.57
CA GLN A 495 -12.21 -15.22 11.32
C GLN A 495 -13.74 -15.23 11.37
N SER A 496 -14.37 -14.09 11.10
CA SER A 496 -15.84 -13.94 11.00
C SER A 496 -16.37 -14.72 9.79
N THR A 497 -16.25 -16.04 9.89
CA THR A 497 -16.43 -17.06 8.86
C THR A 497 -17.84 -17.63 8.91
N ALA A 498 -18.53 -17.50 10.05
CA ALA A 498 -19.95 -17.86 10.15
C ALA A 498 -20.87 -16.89 9.42
N TRP A 499 -20.36 -15.70 9.09
CA TRP A 499 -21.10 -14.62 8.48
C TRP A 499 -20.78 -14.51 6.99
N ALA A 500 -21.80 -14.70 6.16
CA ALA A 500 -21.77 -14.30 4.76
C ALA A 500 -21.96 -12.78 4.66
N GLN A 501 -20.96 -12.09 4.14
CA GLN A 501 -20.90 -10.62 4.15
C GLN A 501 -20.08 -9.99 3.02
N LEU A 502 -19.40 -10.80 2.18
CA LEU A 502 -18.67 -10.29 1.00
C LEU A 502 -19.49 -10.51 -0.26
N CYS A 503 -19.44 -9.56 -1.20
CA CYS A 503 -20.10 -9.70 -2.49
C CYS A 503 -19.49 -10.86 -3.31
N ALA A 504 -20.33 -11.74 -3.83
CA ALA A 504 -19.99 -12.77 -4.80
C ALA A 504 -20.89 -12.62 -6.04
N ASN A 505 -20.39 -12.99 -7.22
CA ASN A 505 -21.15 -12.96 -8.47
C ASN A 505 -21.82 -11.59 -8.77
N LEU A 506 -21.13 -10.48 -8.45
CA LEU A 506 -21.66 -9.13 -8.58
C LEU A 506 -22.12 -8.83 -10.01
N LYS A 507 -23.37 -8.38 -10.13
CA LYS A 507 -23.93 -7.68 -11.28
C LYS A 507 -24.23 -6.26 -10.86
N SER A 508 -23.72 -5.29 -11.60
CA SER A 508 -23.79 -3.88 -11.21
C SER A 508 -23.97 -2.99 -12.43
N THR A 509 -24.60 -1.84 -12.20
CA THR A 509 -24.78 -0.77 -13.17
C THR A 509 -24.75 0.57 -12.46
N TYR A 510 -24.31 1.62 -13.16
CA TYR A 510 -24.24 2.96 -12.61
C TYR A 510 -24.26 4.00 -13.72
N LEU A 511 -24.62 5.24 -13.35
CA LEU A 511 -24.50 6.42 -14.19
C LEU A 511 -24.20 7.66 -13.36
N THR A 512 -23.64 8.67 -14.02
CA THR A 512 -23.38 10.00 -13.43
C THR A 512 -24.10 11.08 -14.24
N GLY A 513 -24.77 11.98 -13.52
CA GLY A 513 -25.08 13.33 -13.99
C GLY A 513 -24.03 14.32 -13.51
N LYS A 514 -24.21 15.62 -13.82
CA LYS A 514 -23.33 16.67 -13.30
C LYS A 514 -23.40 16.83 -11.78
N ASN A 515 -24.61 16.73 -11.21
CA ASN A 515 -24.90 16.95 -9.79
C ASN A 515 -25.49 15.72 -9.08
N TYR A 516 -25.51 14.56 -9.71
CA TYR A 516 -26.02 13.35 -9.08
C TYR A 516 -25.34 12.10 -9.65
N SER A 517 -25.45 11.00 -8.92
CA SER A 517 -25.12 9.67 -9.43
C SER A 517 -26.21 8.68 -9.01
N ALA A 518 -26.36 7.62 -9.80
CA ALA A 518 -27.21 6.50 -9.43
C ALA A 518 -26.43 5.21 -9.68
N SER A 519 -26.50 4.29 -8.73
CA SER A 519 -25.85 2.98 -8.85
C SER A 519 -26.74 1.88 -8.30
N SER A 520 -26.80 0.75 -8.99
CA SER A 520 -27.60 -0.39 -8.59
C SER A 520 -26.83 -1.67 -8.79
N ALA A 521 -27.09 -2.67 -7.95
CA ALA A 521 -26.42 -3.94 -8.03
C ALA A 521 -27.26 -5.07 -7.44
N ARG A 522 -26.99 -6.30 -7.92
CA ARG A 522 -27.34 -7.55 -7.24
C ARG A 522 -26.12 -8.45 -7.11
N PHE A 523 -26.05 -9.20 -6.04
CA PHE A 523 -24.93 -10.08 -5.75
C PHE A 523 -25.32 -11.17 -4.74
N ASP A 524 -24.72 -12.34 -4.88
CA ASP A 524 -24.71 -13.34 -3.83
C ASP A 524 -23.80 -12.89 -2.69
N VAL A 525 -23.93 -13.46 -1.50
CA VAL A 525 -23.01 -13.19 -0.39
C VAL A 525 -22.21 -14.41 0.01
N SER A 526 -20.91 -14.20 0.20
CA SER A 526 -19.99 -15.24 0.64
C SER A 526 -19.40 -14.95 2.01
N THR A 527 -18.97 -16.01 2.69
CA THR A 527 -18.14 -15.92 3.89
C THR A 527 -16.71 -15.51 3.55
N ILE A 528 -15.90 -15.26 4.58
CA ILE A 528 -14.47 -14.95 4.45
C ILE A 528 -13.66 -16.22 4.61
N LYS A 529 -12.60 -16.41 3.81
CA LYS A 529 -11.61 -17.48 3.99
C LYS A 529 -10.20 -16.90 4.11
N GLY A 530 -9.42 -17.35 5.08
CA GLY A 530 -8.00 -17.00 5.21
C GLY A 530 -7.74 -15.48 5.28
N GLY A 531 -8.70 -14.70 5.77
CA GLY A 531 -8.60 -13.25 5.96
C GLY A 531 -8.52 -12.38 4.70
N ALA A 532 -8.38 -12.94 3.50
CA ALA A 532 -8.30 -12.18 2.23
C ALA A 532 -9.04 -12.84 1.05
N TYR A 533 -9.50 -14.08 1.22
CA TYR A 533 -10.07 -14.89 0.16
C TYR A 533 -11.58 -15.01 0.30
N GLN A 534 -12.23 -15.27 -0.84
CA GLN A 534 -13.63 -15.61 -0.87
C GLN A 534 -13.85 -16.99 -0.20
N GLY A 535 -14.82 -17.05 0.70
CA GLY A 535 -15.29 -18.29 1.32
C GLY A 535 -16.45 -18.91 0.55
N LYS A 536 -17.30 -19.61 1.28
CA LYS A 536 -18.50 -20.27 0.74
C LYS A 536 -19.53 -19.22 0.34
N VAL A 537 -20.07 -19.32 -0.87
CA VAL A 537 -21.23 -18.53 -1.32
C VAL A 537 -22.49 -19.08 -0.65
N SER A 538 -23.31 -18.21 -0.09
CA SER A 538 -24.55 -18.57 0.60
C SER A 538 -25.71 -18.72 -0.39
N ASP A 539 -26.84 -19.22 0.12
CA ASP A 539 -28.11 -19.28 -0.62
C ASP A 539 -28.94 -17.99 -0.50
N TRP A 540 -28.27 -16.84 -0.36
CA TRP A 540 -28.89 -15.52 -0.20
C TRP A 540 -28.36 -14.52 -1.22
N GLU A 541 -29.29 -13.72 -1.76
CA GLU A 541 -29.02 -12.64 -2.70
C GLU A 541 -29.26 -11.29 -2.02
N ASN A 542 -28.43 -10.32 -2.35
CA ASN A 542 -28.59 -8.94 -1.95
C ASN A 542 -28.69 -8.03 -3.15
N ARG A 543 -29.54 -7.02 -3.02
CA ARG A 543 -29.82 -6.02 -4.04
C ARG A 543 -29.72 -4.63 -3.41
N GLN A 544 -29.08 -3.69 -4.10
CA GLN A 544 -28.93 -2.33 -3.62
C GLN A 544 -29.23 -1.32 -4.73
N ILE A 545 -29.88 -0.22 -4.37
CA ILE A 545 -30.01 0.99 -5.20
C ILE A 545 -29.46 2.16 -4.38
N TRP A 546 -28.66 3.01 -5.00
CA TRP A 546 -28.09 4.21 -4.39
C TRP A 546 -28.27 5.42 -5.30
N LEU A 547 -28.76 6.52 -4.72
CA LEU A 547 -28.77 7.85 -5.29
C LEU A 547 -27.77 8.71 -4.50
N GLY A 548 -26.75 9.22 -5.19
CA GLY A 548 -25.81 10.20 -4.63
C GLY A 548 -26.16 11.60 -5.11
N LEU A 549 -26.31 12.53 -4.18
CA LEU A 549 -26.59 13.96 -4.40
C LEU A 549 -25.49 14.82 -3.76
N PRO A 550 -25.39 16.12 -4.05
CA PRO A 550 -24.27 16.94 -3.60
C PRO A 550 -24.09 17.01 -2.08
N ASP A 551 -25.17 16.80 -1.33
CA ASP A 551 -25.21 16.93 0.12
C ASP A 551 -25.75 15.68 0.82
N ARG A 552 -25.95 14.55 0.13
CA ARG A 552 -26.46 13.31 0.76
C ARG A 552 -26.32 12.09 -0.14
N ILE A 553 -26.43 10.92 0.48
CA ILE A 553 -26.64 9.65 -0.20
C ILE A 553 -27.94 9.04 0.30
N ILE A 554 -28.73 8.44 -0.60
CA ILE A 554 -30.00 7.78 -0.29
C ILE A 554 -29.95 6.39 -0.90
N GLY A 555 -30.23 5.36 -0.11
CA GLY A 555 -30.11 3.97 -0.54
C GLY A 555 -31.28 3.09 -0.15
N LEU A 556 -31.55 2.11 -0.98
CA LEU A 556 -32.43 0.97 -0.72
C LEU A 556 -31.56 -0.29 -0.64
N LEU A 557 -31.70 -1.04 0.44
CA LEU A 557 -31.12 -2.37 0.62
C LEU A 557 -32.23 -3.41 0.65
N SER A 558 -32.01 -4.48 -0.10
CA SER A 558 -32.88 -5.65 -0.15
C SER A 558 -32.06 -6.93 0.03
N THR A 559 -32.52 -7.81 0.92
CA THR A 559 -31.95 -9.14 1.18
C THR A 559 -33.04 -10.18 1.07
N LYS A 560 -32.83 -11.22 0.27
CA LYS A 560 -33.77 -12.34 0.13
C LYS A 560 -33.05 -13.68 -0.08
N PRO A 561 -33.70 -14.80 0.25
CA PRO A 561 -33.20 -16.11 -0.15
C PRO A 561 -33.14 -16.26 -1.67
N SER A 562 -32.07 -16.84 -2.18
CA SER A 562 -31.92 -17.18 -3.61
C SER A 562 -32.71 -18.43 -3.99
N LYS A 563 -33.11 -19.24 -3.00
CA LYS A 563 -33.93 -20.45 -3.17
C LYS A 563 -34.74 -20.75 -1.91
N ASP A 564 -35.76 -21.60 -2.05
CA ASP A 564 -36.53 -22.09 -0.90
C ASP A 564 -35.67 -22.94 0.04
N GLY A 565 -35.88 -22.75 1.33
CA GLY A 565 -35.16 -23.48 2.36
C GLY A 565 -33.77 -22.93 2.67
N ALA A 566 -33.39 -21.75 2.15
CA ALA A 566 -32.16 -21.09 2.56
C ALA A 566 -32.17 -20.90 4.08
N GLN A 567 -31.04 -21.22 4.72
CA GLN A 567 -30.92 -21.21 6.17
C GLN A 567 -30.17 -19.97 6.65
N ALA A 568 -30.64 -19.40 7.74
CA ALA A 568 -29.93 -18.39 8.51
C ALA A 568 -30.36 -18.47 9.97
N SER A 569 -29.41 -18.22 10.88
CA SER A 569 -29.75 -17.94 12.29
C SER A 569 -29.94 -16.45 12.54
N GLU A 570 -29.43 -15.61 11.65
CA GLU A 570 -29.59 -14.16 11.72
C GLU A 570 -29.48 -13.54 10.33
N VAL A 571 -30.35 -12.57 10.05
CA VAL A 571 -30.31 -11.73 8.84
C VAL A 571 -30.30 -10.28 9.29
N THR A 572 -29.28 -9.53 8.88
CA THR A 572 -29.10 -8.14 9.29
C THR A 572 -28.78 -7.23 8.11
N ALA A 573 -29.18 -5.96 8.20
CA ALA A 573 -28.60 -4.85 7.45
C ALA A 573 -27.81 -3.96 8.41
N VAL A 574 -26.61 -3.54 8.02
CA VAL A 574 -25.65 -2.90 8.90
C VAL A 574 -25.09 -1.65 8.23
N LEU A 575 -25.16 -0.55 8.96
CA LEU A 575 -24.40 0.65 8.67
C LEU A 575 -23.28 0.75 9.70
N ARG A 576 -22.04 0.54 9.25
CA ARG A 576 -20.85 0.62 10.09
C ARG A 576 -20.18 1.98 9.92
N LEU A 577 -19.94 2.62 11.05
CA LEU A 577 -19.37 3.93 11.17
C LEU A 577 -18.09 3.84 12.00
N ILE A 578 -17.05 4.53 11.55
CA ILE A 578 -15.77 4.57 12.25
C ILE A 578 -15.22 5.99 12.31
N SER A 579 -14.38 6.22 13.30
CA SER A 579 -13.56 7.42 13.46
C SER A 579 -12.34 7.05 14.32
N ALA A 580 -11.38 7.97 14.41
CA ALA A 580 -10.10 7.78 15.08
C ALA A 580 -9.28 6.59 14.56
N GLY A 581 -8.11 6.41 15.19
CA GLY A 581 -7.19 5.32 14.92
C GLY A 581 -6.88 5.22 13.43
N THR A 582 -7.20 4.06 12.88
CA THR A 582 -6.91 3.70 11.49
C THR A 582 -7.89 4.31 10.49
N ALA A 583 -8.88 5.09 10.95
CA ALA A 583 -9.68 5.96 10.10
C ALA A 583 -9.02 7.34 9.91
N GLY A 584 -7.99 7.68 10.68
CA GLY A 584 -7.28 8.96 10.58
C GLY A 584 -7.97 10.16 11.22
N ALA A 585 -9.13 9.99 11.88
CA ALA A 585 -9.78 11.09 12.60
C ALA A 585 -9.07 11.42 13.93
N ALA A 586 -9.30 12.61 14.48
CA ALA A 586 -8.68 13.02 15.75
C ALA A 586 -9.20 12.24 16.96
N VAL A 587 -10.51 11.96 16.99
CA VAL A 587 -11.21 11.42 18.15
C VAL A 587 -12.17 10.30 17.74
N CYS A 588 -12.36 9.35 18.66
CA CYS A 588 -13.33 8.29 18.49
C CYS A 588 -14.72 8.85 18.85
N LYS A 589 -15.68 8.61 17.97
CA LYS A 589 -17.07 9.07 18.09
C LYS A 589 -17.99 7.91 18.41
N THR A 590 -19.14 8.27 18.96
CA THR A 590 -20.23 7.37 19.30
C THR A 590 -21.42 7.63 18.39
N LEU A 591 -22.19 6.57 18.12
CA LEU A 591 -23.47 6.67 17.45
C LEU A 591 -24.55 7.07 18.47
N GLU A 592 -25.30 8.11 18.15
CA GLU A 592 -26.33 8.69 19.00
C GLU A 592 -27.70 8.53 18.33
N LYS A 593 -28.75 8.27 19.12
CA LYS A 593 -30.13 8.36 18.66
C LYS A 593 -30.63 9.78 18.94
N VAL A 594 -30.88 10.55 17.88
CA VAL A 594 -31.33 11.95 17.98
C VAL A 594 -32.85 12.00 18.12
N ALA A 595 -33.56 11.21 17.32
CA ALA A 595 -35.01 11.06 17.38
C ALA A 595 -35.43 9.65 16.94
N ASP A 596 -36.74 9.40 16.81
CA ASP A 596 -37.16 8.16 16.15
C ASP A 596 -36.64 8.13 14.71
N ARG A 597 -36.04 7.01 14.31
CA ARG A 597 -35.43 6.81 12.99
C ARG A 597 -34.36 7.81 12.57
N HIS A 598 -33.86 8.67 13.47
CA HIS A 598 -32.79 9.63 13.22
C HIS A 598 -31.63 9.39 14.18
N TYR A 599 -30.46 9.15 13.61
CA TYR A 599 -29.22 8.86 14.31
C TYR A 599 -28.10 9.80 13.85
N ARG A 600 -27.09 9.99 14.69
CA ARG A 600 -25.95 10.86 14.41
C ARG A 600 -24.62 10.21 14.78
N TYR A 601 -23.63 10.38 13.92
CA TYR A 601 -22.26 9.96 14.15
C TYR A 601 -21.28 11.08 13.77
N GLY A 602 -20.92 11.91 14.74
CA GLY A 602 -20.18 13.15 14.51
C GLY A 602 -20.92 14.07 13.53
N GLU A 603 -20.32 14.36 12.38
CA GLU A 603 -20.91 15.24 11.38
C GLU A 603 -21.85 14.54 10.39
N LEU A 604 -22.13 13.24 10.53
CA LEU A 604 -23.09 12.52 9.69
C LEU A 604 -24.41 12.27 10.43
N ASP A 605 -25.51 12.72 9.84
CA ASP A 605 -26.88 12.32 10.18
C ASP A 605 -27.33 11.14 9.32
N ILE A 606 -28.09 10.22 9.93
CA ILE A 606 -28.62 9.00 9.34
C ILE A 606 -30.12 8.93 9.60
N PHE A 607 -30.92 8.82 8.54
CA PHE A 607 -32.38 8.71 8.61
C PHE A 607 -32.85 7.37 8.03
N LEU A 608 -33.68 6.65 8.79
CA LEU A 608 -34.35 5.43 8.33
C LEU A 608 -35.74 5.78 7.81
N HIS A 609 -35.88 5.87 6.49
CA HIS A 609 -37.15 6.18 5.83
C HIS A 609 -38.10 4.99 5.79
N HIS A 610 -37.54 3.79 5.65
CA HIS A 610 -38.30 2.54 5.64
C HIS A 610 -37.49 1.41 6.28
N SER A 611 -38.16 0.49 6.97
CA SER A 611 -37.58 -0.78 7.40
C SER A 611 -38.70 -1.78 7.69
N ASN A 612 -38.55 -3.02 7.21
CA ASN A 612 -39.39 -4.15 7.63
C ASN A 612 -38.64 -5.14 8.56
N TYR A 613 -37.45 -4.76 9.02
CA TYR A 613 -36.72 -5.48 10.07
C TYR A 613 -37.43 -5.33 11.42
N ALA A 614 -37.35 -6.37 12.26
CA ALA A 614 -38.05 -6.42 13.53
C ALA A 614 -37.43 -5.52 14.62
N GLN A 615 -36.14 -5.21 14.51
CA GLN A 615 -35.41 -4.43 15.52
C GLN A 615 -34.31 -3.58 14.88
N VAL A 616 -34.06 -2.41 15.47
CA VAL A 616 -32.88 -1.57 15.19
C VAL A 616 -32.06 -1.44 16.48
N THR A 617 -30.78 -1.79 16.44
CA THR A 617 -29.84 -1.68 17.56
C THR A 617 -28.66 -0.78 17.21
N MET A 618 -28.10 -0.12 18.21
CA MET A 618 -26.81 0.59 18.11
C MET A 618 -25.77 -0.25 18.83
N ASP A 619 -24.91 -0.93 18.07
CA ASP A 619 -23.89 -1.83 18.61
C ASP A 619 -22.51 -1.15 18.57
N VAL A 620 -21.68 -1.40 19.58
CA VAL A 620 -20.26 -1.03 19.58
C VAL A 620 -19.45 -2.31 19.49
N ILE A 621 -18.63 -2.43 18.45
CA ILE A 621 -17.85 -3.65 18.20
C ILE A 621 -16.35 -3.33 18.18
N PRO A 622 -15.49 -4.23 18.69
CA PRO A 622 -14.06 -4.13 18.50
C PRO A 622 -13.73 -4.05 17.01
N TYR A 623 -12.98 -3.02 16.61
CA TYR A 623 -12.61 -2.82 15.21
C TYR A 623 -11.09 -2.77 15.09
N ARG A 624 -10.51 -3.95 14.88
CA ARG A 624 -9.06 -4.25 14.84
C ARG A 624 -8.29 -3.93 16.13
N LEU A 625 -8.29 -2.68 16.59
CA LEU A 625 -7.77 -2.28 17.90
C LEU A 625 -8.94 -1.96 18.84
N PRO A 626 -9.06 -2.63 20.00
CA PRO A 626 -10.19 -2.40 20.92
C PRO A 626 -10.40 -0.94 21.34
N LYS A 627 -9.33 -0.13 21.40
CA LYS A 627 -9.38 1.30 21.74
C LYS A 627 -10.00 2.20 20.66
N PHE A 628 -10.22 1.69 19.45
CA PHE A 628 -10.86 2.41 18.34
C PHE A 628 -12.00 1.56 17.78
N PRO A 629 -13.08 1.37 18.55
CA PRO A 629 -14.19 0.52 18.14
C PRO A 629 -14.97 1.13 16.97
N ALA A 630 -15.69 0.29 16.24
CA ALA A 630 -16.70 0.75 15.28
C ALA A 630 -18.07 0.85 15.96
N SER A 631 -18.88 1.80 15.51
CA SER A 631 -20.30 1.84 15.82
C SER A 631 -21.10 1.25 14.66
N GLU A 632 -22.07 0.39 14.95
CA GLU A 632 -22.98 -0.19 13.96
C GLU A 632 -24.41 0.20 14.28
N LEU A 633 -25.13 0.74 13.30
CA LEU A 633 -26.58 0.72 13.28
C LEU A 633 -27.02 -0.59 12.63
N THR A 634 -27.51 -1.52 13.43
CA THR A 634 -27.86 -2.88 12.99
C THR A 634 -29.37 -3.05 12.95
N LEU A 635 -29.90 -3.33 11.77
CA LEU A 635 -31.30 -3.70 11.56
C LEU A 635 -31.37 -5.24 11.55
N ARG A 636 -32.17 -5.84 12.43
CA ARG A 636 -32.21 -7.29 12.68
C ARG A 636 -33.57 -7.87 12.32
N ALA A 637 -33.57 -8.96 11.57
CA ALA A 637 -34.78 -9.68 11.20
C ALA A 637 -35.47 -10.32 12.42
N TYR A 638 -34.67 -10.63 13.45
CA TYR A 638 -35.08 -11.31 14.67
C TYR A 638 -34.56 -10.58 15.89
N ARG A 639 -35.25 -10.72 17.04
CA ARG A 639 -34.73 -10.23 18.31
C ARG A 639 -33.50 -11.05 18.72
N LYS A 640 -32.54 -10.38 19.36
CA LYS A 640 -31.19 -10.91 19.67
C LYS A 640 -31.20 -12.19 20.54
N ASP A 641 -32.30 -12.46 21.23
CA ASP A 641 -32.54 -13.57 22.16
C ASP A 641 -33.08 -14.86 21.52
N HIS A 642 -33.36 -14.87 20.21
CA HIS A 642 -33.91 -16.05 19.50
C HIS A 642 -33.09 -16.53 18.28
N PRO A 643 -31.83 -16.97 18.42
CA PRO A 643 -31.08 -17.52 17.29
C PRO A 643 -31.39 -19.00 17.06
N THR A 644 -32.47 -19.31 16.35
CA THR A 644 -32.66 -20.64 15.74
C THR A 644 -32.35 -20.57 14.24
N PHE A 645 -31.68 -21.59 13.70
CA PHE A 645 -31.48 -21.70 12.26
C PHE A 645 -32.83 -21.96 11.59
N ALA A 646 -33.43 -20.89 11.07
CA ALA A 646 -34.70 -20.95 10.36
C ALA A 646 -34.47 -21.22 8.88
N LYS A 647 -35.40 -21.96 8.26
CA LYS A 647 -35.52 -22.07 6.80
C LYS A 647 -36.41 -20.94 6.31
N HIS A 648 -36.01 -20.29 5.22
CA HIS A 648 -36.75 -19.17 4.64
C HIS A 648 -37.30 -19.52 3.25
N SER A 649 -38.50 -19.04 2.96
CA SER A 649 -39.05 -19.06 1.60
C SER A 649 -38.38 -18.01 0.72
N ARG A 650 -38.23 -18.31 -0.57
CA ARG A 650 -37.71 -17.40 -1.61
C ARG A 650 -38.48 -16.08 -1.75
N ASP A 651 -39.72 -16.03 -1.25
CA ASP A 651 -40.58 -14.84 -1.30
C ASP A 651 -40.38 -13.92 -0.09
N ARG A 652 -39.63 -14.36 0.92
CA ARG A 652 -39.28 -13.52 2.07
C ARG A 652 -38.25 -12.47 1.65
N GLU A 653 -38.62 -11.20 1.78
CA GLU A 653 -37.74 -10.07 1.50
C GLU A 653 -37.56 -9.16 2.73
N PHE A 654 -36.31 -8.81 3.03
CA PHE A 654 -35.96 -7.82 4.04
C PHE A 654 -35.50 -6.53 3.36
N LEU A 655 -36.12 -5.41 3.73
CA LEU A 655 -35.97 -4.12 3.08
C LEU A 655 -35.65 -3.02 4.09
N THR A 656 -34.74 -2.14 3.73
CA THR A 656 -34.52 -0.86 4.42
C THR A 656 -34.15 0.24 3.45
N ALA A 657 -34.67 1.44 3.70
CA ALA A 657 -34.31 2.65 2.98
C ALA A 657 -33.67 3.66 3.92
N VAL A 658 -32.48 4.14 3.57
CA VAL A 658 -31.64 4.97 4.42
C VAL A 658 -31.14 6.20 3.69
N GLU A 659 -31.12 7.33 4.36
CA GLU A 659 -30.44 8.55 3.94
C GLU A 659 -29.27 8.82 4.89
N VAL A 660 -28.11 9.18 4.35
CA VAL A 660 -26.95 9.64 5.11
C VAL A 660 -26.50 10.98 4.56
N ARG A 661 -26.40 11.99 5.42
CA ARG A 661 -26.09 13.38 5.03
C ARG A 661 -25.22 14.06 6.09
N PRO A 662 -24.39 15.06 5.73
CA PRO A 662 -23.76 15.88 6.72
C PRO A 662 -24.78 16.72 7.50
N ILE A 663 -24.48 17.04 8.75
CA ILE A 663 -25.39 17.80 9.65
C ILE A 663 -25.75 19.21 9.12
N TRP A 664 -24.99 19.74 8.17
CA TRP A 664 -25.25 21.05 7.54
C TRP A 664 -26.05 20.96 6.23
N ALA A 665 -26.46 19.75 5.80
CA ALA A 665 -27.36 19.59 4.68
C ALA A 665 -28.72 20.24 5.00
N LYS A 666 -29.29 20.96 4.04
CA LYS A 666 -30.58 21.64 4.18
C LYS A 666 -31.68 20.84 3.52
N GLY A 667 -32.93 21.01 3.96
CA GLY A 667 -34.09 20.37 3.34
C GLY A 667 -34.18 18.87 3.60
N ASP A 668 -35.39 18.40 3.88
CA ASP A 668 -35.66 16.99 4.13
C ASP A 668 -36.00 16.26 2.82
N ALA A 669 -35.48 15.04 2.70
CA ALA A 669 -35.85 14.17 1.60
C ALA A 669 -37.13 13.42 1.97
N THR A 670 -38.10 13.39 1.06
CA THR A 670 -39.17 12.40 1.11
C THR A 670 -38.74 11.20 0.28
N VAL A 671 -38.71 10.02 0.90
CA VAL A 671 -38.26 8.79 0.24
C VAL A 671 -39.40 7.79 0.16
N ALA A 672 -39.63 7.24 -1.04
CA ALA A 672 -40.58 6.17 -1.28
C ALA A 672 -39.89 5.00 -1.99
N ILE A 673 -40.29 3.78 -1.65
CA ILE A 673 -39.75 2.56 -2.27
C ILE A 673 -40.89 1.71 -2.83
N ALA A 674 -40.58 0.93 -3.87
CA ALA A 674 -41.46 -0.11 -4.36
C ALA A 674 -40.64 -1.34 -4.77
N SER A 675 -41.22 -2.53 -4.56
CA SER A 675 -40.66 -3.82 -4.99
C SER A 675 -41.79 -4.61 -5.65
N ALA A 676 -41.60 -5.01 -6.90
CA ALA A 676 -42.53 -5.87 -7.64
C ALA A 676 -41.75 -7.03 -8.25
N GLY A 677 -41.68 -8.14 -7.51
CA GLY A 677 -40.82 -9.28 -7.84
C GLY A 677 -39.33 -8.90 -7.82
N ASP A 678 -38.73 -8.78 -9.00
CA ASP A 678 -37.32 -8.42 -9.17
C ASP A 678 -37.11 -6.99 -9.71
N LEU A 679 -38.19 -6.22 -9.88
CA LEU A 679 -38.11 -4.79 -10.14
C LEU A 679 -38.12 -4.01 -8.82
N LEU A 680 -37.05 -3.26 -8.58
CA LEU A 680 -36.88 -2.39 -7.41
C LEU A 680 -36.98 -0.92 -7.84
N SER A 681 -37.59 -0.08 -7.01
CA SER A 681 -37.68 1.38 -7.23
C SER A 681 -37.35 2.14 -5.95
N LEU A 682 -36.55 3.19 -6.08
CA LEU A 682 -36.27 4.20 -5.06
C LEU A 682 -36.61 5.59 -5.61
N ARG A 683 -37.59 6.26 -5.01
CA ARG A 683 -37.93 7.66 -5.31
C ARG A 683 -37.48 8.55 -4.16
N ALA A 684 -36.80 9.64 -4.48
CA ALA A 684 -36.42 10.67 -3.53
C ALA A 684 -36.86 12.05 -4.06
N SER A 685 -37.50 12.82 -3.19
CA SER A 685 -37.91 14.20 -3.44
C SER A 685 -37.20 15.12 -2.47
N VAL A 686 -36.31 16.00 -2.95
CA VAL A 686 -35.56 16.94 -2.13
C VAL A 686 -35.23 18.21 -2.93
N HIS A 687 -35.20 19.38 -2.30
CA HIS A 687 -34.88 20.66 -2.96
C HIS A 687 -35.74 20.99 -4.19
N ASN A 688 -37.04 20.67 -4.15
CA ASN A 688 -37.97 20.81 -5.30
C ASN A 688 -37.52 20.05 -6.56
N ARG A 689 -36.85 18.92 -6.37
CA ARG A 689 -36.41 18.00 -7.41
C ARG A 689 -36.86 16.59 -7.05
N ASP A 690 -37.27 15.83 -8.05
CA ASP A 690 -37.66 14.43 -7.89
C ASP A 690 -36.70 13.54 -8.71
N TRP A 691 -36.17 12.51 -8.06
CA TRP A 691 -35.44 11.42 -8.71
C TRP A 691 -36.15 10.11 -8.44
N GLN A 692 -36.35 9.31 -9.49
CA GLN A 692 -36.83 7.94 -9.36
C GLN A 692 -35.89 6.99 -10.06
N VAL A 693 -35.25 6.11 -9.28
CA VAL A 693 -34.33 5.10 -9.77
C VAL A 693 -35.04 3.75 -9.80
N PHE A 694 -35.06 3.12 -10.97
CA PHE A 694 -35.54 1.76 -11.17
C PHE A 694 -34.38 0.83 -11.42
N TYR A 695 -34.42 -0.38 -10.88
CA TYR A 695 -33.44 -1.44 -11.15
C TYR A 695 -34.15 -2.75 -11.41
N ASN A 696 -33.87 -3.35 -12.57
CA ASN A 696 -34.39 -4.66 -12.93
C ASN A 696 -33.35 -5.74 -12.57
N ALA A 697 -33.55 -6.40 -11.43
CA ALA A 697 -32.72 -7.51 -10.96
C ALA A 697 -33.09 -8.87 -11.59
N SER A 698 -34.09 -8.91 -12.48
CA SER A 698 -34.58 -10.15 -13.08
C SER A 698 -33.71 -10.60 -14.25
N THR A 699 -33.98 -11.79 -14.77
CA THR A 699 -33.33 -12.33 -15.98
C THR A 699 -34.02 -11.95 -17.27
N LYS A 700 -35.14 -11.21 -17.21
CA LYS A 700 -35.94 -10.79 -18.38
C LYS A 700 -36.13 -9.28 -18.40
N ALA A 701 -36.46 -8.72 -19.55
CA ALA A 701 -36.81 -7.31 -19.62
C ALA A 701 -38.17 -7.07 -18.92
N VAL A 702 -38.32 -5.95 -18.22
CA VAL A 702 -39.54 -5.59 -17.47
C VAL A 702 -40.08 -4.26 -17.97
N GLU A 703 -41.38 -4.19 -18.21
CA GLU A 703 -42.05 -2.92 -18.52
C GLU A 703 -42.12 -2.06 -17.25
N VAL A 704 -41.62 -0.83 -17.33
CA VAL A 704 -41.60 0.14 -16.25
C VAL A 704 -42.53 1.29 -16.58
N ARG A 705 -43.40 1.62 -15.63
CA ARG A 705 -44.28 2.77 -15.66
C ARG A 705 -43.90 3.72 -14.52
N PRO A 706 -43.25 4.87 -14.80
CA PRO A 706 -43.00 5.87 -13.79
C PRO A 706 -44.31 6.27 -13.10
N SER A 707 -44.29 6.31 -11.76
CA SER A 707 -45.44 6.84 -11.02
C SER A 707 -45.56 8.35 -11.23
N TYR A 708 -46.72 8.95 -10.95
CA TYR A 708 -46.96 10.40 -11.06
C TYR A 708 -45.81 11.19 -10.40
N MET A 709 -44.92 11.72 -11.24
CA MET A 709 -43.88 12.67 -10.83
C MET A 709 -44.58 14.02 -10.66
N ARG A 710 -44.21 14.79 -9.64
CA ARG A 710 -44.78 16.14 -9.45
C ARG A 710 -44.48 16.98 -10.69
N ASP A 711 -45.38 17.89 -11.07
CA ASP A 711 -45.11 18.86 -12.15
C ASP A 711 -44.13 19.94 -11.66
N LEU A 712 -42.85 19.57 -11.54
CA LEU A 712 -41.76 20.42 -11.06
C LEU A 712 -40.90 20.94 -12.22
N GLY A 713 -41.39 20.85 -13.47
CA GLY A 713 -40.68 21.26 -14.67
C GLY A 713 -40.28 20.11 -15.58
N LYS A 714 -39.14 20.23 -16.27
CA LYS A 714 -38.73 19.30 -17.34
C LYS A 714 -38.49 17.90 -16.79
N VAL A 715 -39.11 16.91 -17.42
CA VAL A 715 -38.88 15.48 -17.17
C VAL A 715 -37.86 14.93 -18.16
N ARG A 716 -36.84 14.22 -17.68
CA ARG A 716 -35.93 13.43 -18.51
C ARG A 716 -35.76 12.01 -17.98
N LEU A 717 -35.63 11.07 -18.91
CA LEU A 717 -35.31 9.67 -18.65
C LEU A 717 -33.85 9.41 -19.01
N ARG A 718 -33.15 8.68 -18.15
CA ARG A 718 -31.84 8.13 -18.47
C ARG A 718 -31.84 6.65 -18.23
N LEU A 719 -31.65 5.89 -19.30
CA LEU A 719 -31.35 4.47 -19.21
C LEU A 719 -29.84 4.34 -19.00
N SER A 720 -29.44 3.53 -18.02
CA SER A 720 -28.03 3.18 -17.89
C SER A 720 -27.62 2.23 -19.02
N HIS A 721 -26.55 2.58 -19.72
CA HIS A 721 -25.54 1.61 -20.12
C HIS A 721 -24.30 1.94 -19.29
N VAL A 722 -23.59 0.92 -18.80
CA VAL A 722 -22.40 1.06 -17.94
C VAL A 722 -21.55 2.28 -18.33
N GLY A 723 -21.39 3.23 -17.41
CA GLY A 723 -20.56 4.43 -17.58
C GLY A 723 -21.19 5.59 -18.39
N LYS A 724 -22.14 5.35 -19.30
CA LYS A 724 -22.86 6.41 -20.05
C LYS A 724 -24.31 6.03 -20.29
N GLY A 725 -25.22 6.69 -19.57
CA GLY A 725 -26.61 6.80 -19.99
C GLY A 725 -26.79 8.01 -20.89
N SER A 726 -27.02 7.83 -22.18
CA SER A 726 -27.42 8.94 -23.06
C SER A 726 -28.83 9.40 -22.64
N PRO A 727 -29.05 10.70 -22.39
CA PRO A 727 -30.37 11.19 -22.03
C PRO A 727 -31.33 10.96 -23.19
N GLN A 728 -32.40 10.23 -22.94
CA GLN A 728 -33.49 10.05 -23.88
C GLN A 728 -34.67 10.90 -23.41
N LYS A 729 -35.32 11.62 -24.33
CA LYS A 729 -36.67 12.12 -24.03
C LYS A 729 -37.55 10.87 -23.88
N PRO A 730 -38.28 10.68 -22.77
CA PRO A 730 -39.26 9.62 -22.70
C PRO A 730 -40.30 9.90 -23.79
N THR A 731 -40.33 9.09 -24.85
CA THR A 731 -41.29 9.21 -25.95
C THR A 731 -42.62 8.55 -25.61
N ALA A 732 -42.71 7.83 -24.50
CA ALA A 732 -43.88 7.10 -24.04
C ALA A 732 -44.00 7.13 -22.49
N PRO A 733 -45.21 6.98 -21.91
CA PRO A 733 -45.44 6.89 -20.47
C PRO A 733 -44.89 5.61 -19.82
N GLN A 734 -44.28 4.74 -20.62
CA GLN A 734 -43.71 3.46 -20.20
C GLN A 734 -42.46 3.15 -21.03
N PHE A 735 -41.53 2.39 -20.47
CA PHE A 735 -40.34 1.93 -21.16
C PHE A 735 -39.97 0.52 -20.73
N LEU A 736 -39.25 -0.19 -21.58
CA LEU A 736 -38.74 -1.52 -21.28
C LEU A 736 -37.35 -1.41 -20.63
N LEU A 737 -37.18 -1.98 -19.43
CA LEU A 737 -35.90 -2.01 -18.72
C LEU A 737 -35.28 -3.41 -18.83
N PRO A 738 -34.13 -3.58 -19.51
CA PRO A 738 -33.46 -4.88 -19.64
C PRO A 738 -32.97 -5.46 -18.30
N PRO A 739 -32.65 -6.78 -18.25
CA PRO A 739 -32.00 -7.42 -17.11
C PRO A 739 -30.74 -6.68 -16.65
N ASP A 740 -30.51 -6.60 -15.34
CA ASP A 740 -29.32 -6.03 -14.72
C ASP A 740 -29.04 -4.56 -15.10
N GLN A 741 -30.06 -3.85 -15.57
CA GLN A 741 -29.99 -2.42 -15.90
C GLN A 741 -30.81 -1.56 -14.94
N GLN A 742 -30.42 -0.29 -14.86
CA GLN A 742 -31.15 0.73 -14.13
C GLN A 742 -31.67 1.84 -15.06
N ALA A 743 -32.72 2.51 -14.62
CA ALA A 743 -33.24 3.74 -15.22
C ALA A 743 -33.37 4.81 -14.14
N VAL A 744 -33.10 6.07 -14.52
CA VAL A 744 -33.29 7.23 -13.65
C VAL A 744 -34.22 8.20 -14.35
N VAL A 745 -35.36 8.47 -13.71
CA VAL A 745 -36.29 9.52 -14.12
C VAL A 745 -36.03 10.74 -13.23
N ILE A 746 -35.84 11.89 -13.86
CA ILE A 746 -35.51 13.16 -13.19
C ILE A 746 -36.58 14.17 -13.55
N THR A 747 -37.15 14.80 -12.53
CA THR A 747 -38.01 15.98 -12.70
C THR A 747 -37.38 17.14 -11.95
N SER A 748 -36.88 18.12 -12.68
CA SER A 748 -36.17 19.27 -12.13
C SER A 748 -36.25 20.46 -13.10
N ALA A 749 -36.38 21.67 -12.55
CA ALA A 749 -36.23 22.91 -13.31
C ALA A 749 -34.76 23.26 -13.60
N ASP A 750 -33.81 22.70 -12.85
CA ASP A 750 -32.38 22.98 -12.99
C ASP A 750 -31.82 22.28 -14.25
N PRO A 751 -31.35 23.03 -15.27
CA PRO A 751 -30.83 22.45 -16.50
C PRO A 751 -29.59 21.58 -16.28
N VAL A 752 -28.84 21.75 -15.18
CA VAL A 752 -27.63 20.98 -14.88
C VAL A 752 -27.96 19.53 -14.53
N ASP A 753 -29.09 19.27 -13.86
CA ASP A 753 -29.55 17.91 -13.53
C ASP A 753 -29.83 17.07 -14.79
N HIS A 754 -30.05 17.75 -15.91
CA HIS A 754 -30.35 17.15 -17.21
C HIS A 754 -29.11 16.90 -18.09
N GLN A 755 -27.92 17.27 -17.61
CA GLN A 755 -26.64 17.07 -18.32
C GLN A 755 -25.91 15.79 -17.91
N SER A 756 -25.22 15.16 -18.86
CA SER A 756 -24.33 14.01 -18.58
C SER A 756 -23.19 14.40 -17.63
N GLY A 757 -22.88 13.51 -16.69
CA GLY A 757 -21.70 13.63 -15.85
C GLY A 757 -20.42 13.44 -16.69
N TRP A 758 -19.27 13.67 -16.06
CA TRP A 758 -17.98 13.39 -16.67
C TRP A 758 -17.66 11.89 -16.56
N SER A 759 -17.10 11.31 -17.61
CA SER A 759 -16.70 9.89 -17.69
C SER A 759 -15.33 9.59 -17.07
N SER A 760 -14.60 10.61 -16.63
CA SER A 760 -13.39 10.48 -15.82
C SER A 760 -13.02 11.80 -15.14
N PHE A 761 -12.11 11.75 -14.15
CA PHE A 761 -11.49 12.96 -13.60
C PHE A 761 -10.72 13.75 -14.67
N VAL A 762 -10.02 13.05 -15.56
CA VAL A 762 -9.21 13.66 -16.63
C VAL A 762 -10.08 14.47 -17.59
N GLU A 763 -11.23 13.92 -17.99
CA GLU A 763 -12.22 14.66 -18.80
C GLU A 763 -12.74 15.90 -18.06
N MET A 764 -13.05 15.76 -16.77
CA MET A 764 -13.55 16.89 -15.96
C MET A 764 -12.55 18.04 -15.93
N VAL A 765 -11.29 17.77 -15.63
CA VAL A 765 -10.26 18.84 -15.56
C VAL A 765 -9.83 19.38 -16.92
N GLY A 766 -10.04 18.63 -18.01
CA GLY A 766 -9.82 19.12 -19.37
C GLY A 766 -10.98 19.94 -19.94
N SER A 767 -12.18 19.82 -19.36
CA SER A 767 -13.39 20.57 -19.76
C SER A 767 -13.57 21.92 -19.07
N LYS A 768 -12.75 22.21 -18.06
CA LYS A 768 -12.71 23.46 -17.29
C LYS A 768 -11.49 24.26 -17.73
#